data_AF-A0A1Y1VQ78-F1
#
_entry.id   AF-A0A1Y1VQ78-F1
#
_cell.length_a   1.000
_cell.length_b   1.000
_cell.length_c   1.000
_cell.angle_alpha   90.00
_cell.angle_beta   90.00
_cell.angle_gamma   90.00
#
_symmetry.space_group_name_H-M   'P 1'
#
loop_
_entity.id
_entity.type
_entity.pdbx_description
1 polymer ?
#
loop_
_entity_poly.entity_id
_entity_poly.type
_entity_poly.pdbx_seq_one_letter_code
_entity_poly.pdbx_strand_id
1 'polypeptide(L)'
;MSQGKFSFNSSLTYDNNYYYPSTAGKDIDIYVIDDDNFDTYAGTPDERIIKCDGISFDGYLHTVPNEKNVIIEYEGFLFLKVFNHVAKKANLHSLAIDYYTYDVLSALNILNNMLSSDKINELNDSGIIIIVSSGNDNQNKCKGHTEVDYIYNALEGAIIIGALNNRVHGYGNLERIYEKVDYSNYGECIDLFAPGTIRVTNKNNEIIDVSSGLAATIMAENSDVKYNFESLRKKLIELSIKDVIKGLDDQTPNRLANNGKRISYGELRCDDPSGENKCGEKCCSSYGICVDTEDKESSSLCHIKNGCQSEFGYCDNTTEEINNNFYTFDSEETFNPEETFNPEETFNPEETFNPDDDIRICDKDNKCEEDECCSIYGNCVKNYDELCLIENGCQSEFGNCSTKKCGKQNGNRKCQEDECCSKDGVCVNILTNIGKCLVENGCIEEFSNQCLSTDPSIIKDYNEEYKQMTSLYILFYEIIQECSLINFADDPELINDENDNRIFYKNEVRENICKRYKNSNCIELSNNLMEYSKYIPDNYFSAINEYLSTTATYIYMFCAMRNPSSKNDYCIPNNDKMNALTSLSEIIIDDLCPYDECRESYLNILKMNYDIMKFNIKDNNNPDDRILRTLNIYDKSIKLLSENKCDELAKIDFYLDEQKY
;
A
#
# COMPACT_ATOMS: atom_id res chain seq x y z
N MET A 1 -16.45 2.10 11.36
CA MET A 1 -17.23 0.84 11.35
C MET A 1 -18.18 0.66 12.54
N SER A 2 -18.11 1.46 13.61
CA SER A 2 -19.05 1.36 14.76
C SER A 2 -19.66 2.70 15.16
N GLN A 3 -19.63 3.64 14.21
CA GLN A 3 -20.06 5.01 14.38
C GLN A 3 -20.71 5.50 13.08
N GLY A 4 -21.34 6.67 13.12
CA GLY A 4 -21.88 7.36 11.95
C GLY A 4 -20.81 7.76 10.94
N LYS A 5 -21.26 8.37 9.83
CA LYS A 5 -20.34 9.00 8.88
C LYS A 5 -19.61 10.16 9.57
N PHE A 6 -18.30 10.21 9.41
CA PHE A 6 -17.48 11.34 9.83
C PHE A 6 -17.92 12.61 9.10
N SER A 7 -17.91 13.72 9.83
CA SER A 7 -18.25 15.04 9.33
C SER A 7 -17.47 16.09 10.11
N PHE A 8 -16.69 16.91 9.43
CA PHE A 8 -16.00 18.05 10.03
C PHE A 8 -16.98 19.08 10.64
N ASN A 9 -18.23 19.10 10.20
CA ASN A 9 -19.28 20.01 10.70
C ASN A 9 -20.00 19.50 11.97
N SER A 10 -19.52 18.43 12.59
CA SER A 10 -20.04 17.93 13.86
C SER A 10 -19.59 18.82 15.01
N SER A 11 -20.45 19.11 15.99
CA SER A 11 -20.05 19.79 17.25
C SER A 11 -19.15 18.91 18.14
N LEU A 12 -19.07 17.62 17.80
CA LEU A 12 -18.17 16.66 18.43
C LEU A 12 -16.98 16.39 17.50
N THR A 13 -15.80 16.28 18.10
CA THR A 13 -14.65 15.62 17.50
C THR A 13 -15.02 14.17 17.15
N TYR A 14 -14.36 13.60 16.15
CA TYR A 14 -14.56 12.19 15.81
C TYR A 14 -13.50 11.38 16.53
N ASP A 15 -13.91 10.58 17.51
CA ASP A 15 -12.99 9.62 18.10
C ASP A 15 -12.80 8.42 17.16
N ASN A 16 -11.59 7.88 17.15
CA ASN A 16 -11.27 6.71 16.32
C ASN A 16 -11.55 5.39 17.05
N ASN A 17 -12.35 5.41 18.13
CA ASN A 17 -12.62 4.21 18.91
C ASN A 17 -13.58 3.27 18.17
N TYR A 18 -13.31 1.98 18.27
CA TYR A 18 -14.27 0.97 17.87
C TYR A 18 -15.21 0.63 19.04
N TYR A 19 -16.47 1.04 18.94
CA TYR A 19 -17.50 0.72 19.91
C TYR A 19 -18.19 -0.61 19.61
N TYR A 20 -17.90 -1.64 20.38
CA TYR A 20 -18.50 -2.97 20.26
C TYR A 20 -19.49 -3.27 21.40
N PRO A 21 -20.44 -4.19 21.18
CA PRO A 21 -21.29 -4.74 22.24
C PRO A 21 -20.53 -5.24 23.47
N SER A 22 -21.19 -5.23 24.63
CA SER A 22 -20.70 -5.96 25.80
C SER A 22 -20.61 -7.48 25.59
N THR A 23 -21.44 -8.05 24.71
CA THR A 23 -21.37 -9.47 24.33
C THR A 23 -20.09 -9.78 23.56
N ALA A 24 -19.56 -8.84 22.77
CA ALA A 24 -18.27 -8.93 22.10
C ALA A 24 -18.00 -10.25 21.35
N GLY A 25 -19.05 -10.87 20.77
CA GLY A 25 -18.92 -12.14 20.05
C GLY A 25 -18.96 -13.40 20.95
N LYS A 26 -19.30 -13.26 22.24
CA LYS A 26 -19.41 -14.40 23.17
C LYS A 26 -20.31 -15.50 22.61
N ASP A 27 -19.89 -16.75 22.81
CA ASP A 27 -20.58 -17.98 22.38
C ASP A 27 -20.70 -18.14 20.85
N ILE A 28 -19.88 -17.40 20.08
CA ILE A 28 -19.73 -17.57 18.62
C ILE A 28 -18.38 -18.22 18.33
N ASP A 29 -18.38 -19.27 17.52
CA ASP A 29 -17.17 -19.91 17.00
C ASP A 29 -16.80 -19.30 15.64
N ILE A 30 -15.56 -18.83 15.52
CA ILE A 30 -14.99 -18.29 14.29
C ILE A 30 -13.89 -19.25 13.83
N TYR A 31 -14.05 -19.81 12.64
CA TYR A 31 -13.04 -20.62 11.97
C TYR A 31 -12.22 -19.74 11.03
N VAL A 32 -10.91 -19.71 11.23
CA VAL A 32 -9.94 -19.00 10.39
C VAL A 32 -9.20 -20.04 9.57
N ILE A 33 -9.14 -19.85 8.25
CA ILE A 33 -8.39 -20.72 7.34
C ILE A 33 -7.25 -19.89 6.77
N ASP A 34 -6.08 -19.96 7.41
CA ASP A 34 -4.91 -19.12 7.14
C ASP A 34 -3.66 -19.68 7.85
N ASP A 35 -2.47 -19.16 7.52
CA ASP A 35 -1.17 -19.53 8.09
C ASP A 35 -0.86 -18.79 9.41
N ASP A 36 -1.50 -19.23 10.51
CA ASP A 36 -1.50 -18.43 11.74
C ASP A 36 -1.10 -19.19 13.03
N ASN A 37 -0.49 -18.45 13.96
CA ASN A 37 -0.20 -18.82 15.35
C ASN A 37 -1.11 -17.99 16.33
N PHE A 38 -1.13 -18.28 17.64
CA PHE A 38 -2.18 -17.85 18.58
C PHE A 38 -1.65 -17.03 19.77
N ASP A 39 -2.45 -16.07 20.27
CA ASP A 39 -2.26 -15.42 21.59
C ASP A 39 -3.45 -15.71 22.51
N THR A 40 -3.18 -15.99 23.79
CA THR A 40 -4.14 -16.54 24.75
C THR A 40 -4.57 -15.52 25.81
N TYR A 41 -5.88 -15.33 25.98
CA TYR A 41 -6.51 -14.63 27.13
C TYR A 41 -6.62 -15.53 28.38
N ALA A 42 -5.73 -16.52 28.51
CA ALA A 42 -5.79 -17.51 29.57
C ALA A 42 -5.70 -16.83 30.96
N GLY A 43 -6.66 -17.13 31.83
CA GLY A 43 -6.71 -16.57 33.19
C GLY A 43 -7.33 -15.17 33.31
N THR A 44 -8.04 -14.67 32.29
CA THR A 44 -8.83 -13.43 32.36
C THR A 44 -10.34 -13.73 32.44
N PRO A 45 -11.20 -12.79 32.91
CA PRO A 45 -12.65 -12.93 32.84
C PRO A 45 -13.23 -13.10 31.42
N ASP A 46 -12.43 -12.83 30.40
CA ASP A 46 -12.75 -12.93 28.98
C ASP A 46 -12.06 -14.15 28.33
N GLU A 47 -11.76 -15.18 29.13
CA GLU A 47 -11.26 -16.47 28.63
C GLU A 47 -12.22 -17.05 27.58
N ARG A 48 -11.63 -17.48 26.45
CA ARG A 48 -12.32 -17.99 25.26
C ARG A 48 -11.58 -19.20 24.72
N ILE A 49 -12.24 -20.01 23.90
CA ILE A 49 -11.59 -21.14 23.25
C ILE A 49 -10.68 -20.59 22.15
N ILE A 50 -9.42 -21.03 22.14
CA ILE A 50 -8.49 -20.80 21.04
C ILE A 50 -7.82 -22.13 20.76
N LYS A 51 -8.01 -22.64 19.54
CA LYS A 51 -7.54 -23.97 19.16
C LYS A 51 -7.21 -24.04 17.67
N CYS A 52 -6.12 -24.74 17.33
CA CYS A 52 -5.94 -25.24 15.97
C CYS A 52 -6.65 -26.59 15.83
N ASP A 53 -7.63 -26.67 14.94
CA ASP A 53 -8.44 -27.86 14.68
C ASP A 53 -7.87 -28.74 13.56
N GLY A 54 -6.98 -28.20 12.72
CA GLY A 54 -6.32 -28.98 11.68
C GLY A 54 -5.25 -28.22 10.90
N ILE A 55 -4.42 -28.98 10.19
CA ILE A 55 -3.39 -28.50 9.29
C ILE A 55 -3.62 -29.20 7.94
N SER A 56 -3.63 -28.45 6.84
CA SER A 56 -3.68 -28.97 5.48
C SER A 56 -2.51 -28.47 4.65
N PHE A 57 -1.76 -29.38 4.06
CA PHE A 57 -0.77 -29.06 3.03
C PHE A 57 -0.68 -30.23 2.05
N ASP A 58 -0.26 -29.95 0.81
CA ASP A 58 -0.23 -30.91 -0.32
C ASP A 58 -1.61 -31.53 -0.63
N GLY A 59 -2.71 -30.90 -0.22
CA GLY A 59 -4.09 -31.38 -0.40
C GLY A 59 -4.53 -32.45 0.59
N TYR A 60 -3.79 -32.63 1.69
CA TYR A 60 -4.07 -33.63 2.71
C TYR A 60 -4.16 -33.02 4.10
N LEU A 61 -4.99 -33.63 4.95
CA LEU A 61 -5.08 -33.32 6.37
C LEU A 61 -3.96 -33.98 7.17
N HIS A 62 -3.27 -33.18 7.98
CA HIS A 62 -2.16 -33.59 8.82
C HIS A 62 -2.52 -33.52 10.30
N THR A 63 -1.80 -34.30 11.11
CA THR A 63 -2.01 -34.31 12.56
C THR A 63 -1.50 -33.01 13.18
N VAL A 64 -2.33 -32.36 13.99
CA VAL A 64 -1.96 -31.17 14.76
C VAL A 64 -0.98 -31.57 15.88
N PRO A 65 0.30 -31.14 15.83
CA PRO A 65 1.30 -31.54 16.83
C PRO A 65 1.03 -30.95 18.21
N ASN A 66 0.50 -29.72 18.23
CA ASN A 66 0.12 -29.01 19.44
C ASN A 66 -1.08 -28.09 19.15
N GLU A 67 -2.24 -28.43 19.73
CA GLU A 67 -3.50 -27.68 19.54
C GLU A 67 -3.43 -26.22 19.99
N LYS A 68 -2.42 -25.84 20.79
CA LYS A 68 -2.23 -24.47 21.31
C LYS A 68 -1.22 -23.64 20.52
N ASN A 69 -0.27 -24.28 19.83
CA ASN A 69 0.77 -23.60 19.05
C ASN A 69 0.99 -24.41 17.75
N VAL A 70 0.47 -23.91 16.64
CA VAL A 70 0.75 -24.46 15.32
C VAL A 70 1.55 -23.43 14.54
N ILE A 71 2.70 -23.86 14.05
CA ILE A 71 3.54 -23.10 13.13
C ILE A 71 3.84 -24.07 11.99
N ILE A 72 3.47 -23.71 10.77
CA ILE A 72 4.02 -24.33 9.57
C ILE A 72 5.30 -23.53 9.28
N GLU A 73 6.48 -24.08 9.58
CA GLU A 73 7.75 -23.39 9.31
C GLU A 73 8.06 -23.44 7.81
N TYR A 74 7.77 -22.36 7.10
CA TYR A 74 8.35 -22.01 5.80
C TYR A 74 8.60 -20.48 5.73
N GLU A 75 9.63 -20.08 4.99
CA GLU A 75 10.25 -18.75 4.87
C GLU A 75 9.45 -17.50 5.34
N GLY A 76 9.59 -17.13 6.61
CA GLY A 76 9.74 -15.72 6.99
C GLY A 76 8.48 -14.85 7.16
N PHE A 77 7.26 -15.37 7.10
CA PHE A 77 6.06 -14.56 7.36
C PHE A 77 5.30 -15.04 8.60
N LEU A 78 5.22 -14.15 9.59
CA LEU A 78 4.53 -14.36 10.87
C LEU A 78 3.28 -13.46 10.89
N PHE A 79 2.12 -13.99 10.51
CA PHE A 79 0.86 -13.27 10.66
C PHE A 79 0.22 -13.67 12.00
N LEU A 80 0.43 -12.84 13.02
CA LEU A 80 -0.40 -12.82 14.23
C LEU A 80 -0.73 -11.39 14.58
N LYS A 81 -2.01 -11.11 14.86
CA LYS A 81 -2.47 -10.39 16.07
C LYS A 81 -3.96 -9.98 16.05
N VAL A 82 -4.67 -10.01 14.92
CA VAL A 82 -5.70 -8.96 14.73
C VAL A 82 -7.18 -9.38 14.79
N PHE A 83 -7.54 -10.67 14.78
CA PHE A 83 -8.92 -11.09 15.11
C PHE A 83 -9.39 -10.63 16.51
N ASN A 84 -8.43 -10.30 17.38
CA ASN A 84 -8.62 -9.95 18.79
C ASN A 84 -9.40 -8.65 19.06
N HIS A 85 -9.58 -7.75 18.08
CA HIS A 85 -10.02 -6.39 18.39
C HIS A 85 -11.53 -6.12 18.23
N VAL A 86 -12.21 -6.85 17.34
CA VAL A 86 -13.64 -6.59 17.04
C VAL A 86 -14.55 -7.50 17.88
N ALA A 87 -14.33 -8.81 17.86
CA ALA A 87 -15.11 -9.81 18.60
C ALA A 87 -14.29 -10.43 19.74
N LYS A 88 -14.01 -9.63 20.79
CA LYS A 88 -13.04 -9.98 21.84
C LYS A 88 -13.34 -11.29 22.59
N LYS A 89 -14.61 -11.71 22.66
CA LYS A 89 -15.08 -12.88 23.43
C LYS A 89 -15.51 -14.06 22.54
N ALA A 90 -15.32 -13.99 21.22
CA ALA A 90 -15.59 -15.12 20.33
C ALA A 90 -14.55 -16.24 20.51
N ASN A 91 -14.99 -17.47 20.34
CA ASN A 91 -14.10 -18.63 20.25
C ASN A 91 -13.40 -18.62 18.89
N LEU A 92 -12.11 -18.92 18.87
CA LEU A 92 -11.29 -18.94 17.67
C LEU A 92 -10.80 -20.36 17.40
N HIS A 93 -11.09 -20.82 16.21
CA HIS A 93 -10.68 -22.09 15.65
C HIS A 93 -9.84 -21.81 14.42
N SER A 94 -8.69 -22.45 14.27
CA SER A 94 -7.84 -22.26 13.09
C SER A 94 -7.63 -23.57 12.36
N LEU A 95 -7.64 -23.46 11.04
CA LEU A 95 -7.35 -24.50 10.07
C LEU A 95 -6.17 -23.98 9.23
N ALA A 96 -4.96 -24.40 9.56
CA ALA A 96 -3.76 -23.94 8.86
C ALA A 96 -3.71 -24.56 7.46
N ILE A 97 -3.33 -23.79 6.44
CA ILE A 97 -3.32 -24.22 5.04
C ILE A 97 -2.06 -23.74 4.32
N ASP A 98 -1.54 -24.51 3.38
CA ASP A 98 -0.62 -23.97 2.35
C ASP A 98 -1.45 -23.17 1.30
N TYR A 99 -0.85 -22.16 0.64
CA TYR A 99 -1.52 -21.14 -0.19
C TYR A 99 -2.31 -21.69 -1.41
N TYR A 100 -2.40 -23.00 -1.56
CA TYR A 100 -3.05 -23.66 -2.68
C TYR A 100 -4.52 -23.94 -2.43
N THR A 101 -5.30 -23.84 -3.50
CA THR A 101 -6.75 -24.05 -3.49
C THR A 101 -7.16 -25.43 -2.96
N TYR A 102 -6.37 -26.47 -3.24
CA TYR A 102 -6.65 -27.83 -2.76
C TYR A 102 -6.48 -27.97 -1.24
N ASP A 103 -5.65 -27.15 -0.60
CA ASP A 103 -5.47 -27.14 0.84
C ASP A 103 -6.64 -26.47 1.54
N VAL A 104 -7.19 -25.41 0.95
CA VAL A 104 -8.43 -24.81 1.45
C VAL A 104 -9.59 -25.82 1.38
N LEU A 105 -9.73 -26.55 0.27
CA LEU A 105 -10.76 -27.59 0.13
C LEU A 105 -10.59 -28.72 1.16
N SER A 106 -9.34 -29.12 1.42
CA SER A 106 -8.99 -30.12 2.42
C SER A 106 -9.30 -29.61 3.85
N ALA A 107 -8.98 -28.35 4.17
CA ALA A 107 -9.35 -27.71 5.43
C ALA A 107 -10.88 -27.64 5.63
N LEU A 108 -11.64 -27.26 4.61
CA LEU A 108 -13.11 -27.25 4.65
C LEU A 108 -13.72 -28.64 4.90
N ASN A 109 -13.00 -29.73 4.62
CA ASN A 109 -13.46 -31.08 4.96
C ASN A 109 -13.46 -31.35 6.47
N ILE A 110 -12.65 -30.65 7.26
CA ILE A 110 -12.68 -30.76 8.73
C ILE A 110 -14.04 -30.28 9.26
N LEU A 111 -14.56 -29.19 8.68
CA LEU A 111 -15.85 -28.61 9.06
C LEU A 111 -17.03 -29.50 8.67
N ASN A 112 -16.92 -30.22 7.56
CA ASN A 112 -17.93 -31.17 7.10
C ASN A 112 -17.31 -32.25 6.20
N ASN A 113 -17.45 -33.54 6.51
CA ASN A 113 -16.81 -34.67 5.80
C ASN A 113 -17.45 -35.03 4.43
N MET A 114 -18.19 -34.13 3.78
CA MET A 114 -18.92 -34.41 2.54
C MET A 114 -18.12 -34.11 1.27
N LEU A 115 -18.26 -34.96 0.25
CA LEU A 115 -17.45 -35.04 -0.98
C LEU A 115 -18.18 -34.49 -2.23
N SER A 116 -18.88 -33.34 -2.15
CA SER A 116 -19.55 -32.77 -3.33
C SER A 116 -18.77 -31.63 -3.98
N SER A 117 -19.12 -31.33 -5.23
CA SER A 117 -18.60 -30.21 -6.02
C SER A 117 -19.12 -28.84 -5.56
N ASP A 118 -20.01 -28.77 -4.57
CA ASP A 118 -20.66 -27.53 -4.11
C ASP A 118 -20.55 -27.36 -2.59
N LYS A 119 -19.30 -27.32 -2.12
CA LYS A 119 -18.94 -27.35 -0.69
C LYS A 119 -19.49 -26.18 0.12
N ILE A 120 -19.56 -24.99 -0.50
CA ILE A 120 -20.02 -23.76 0.15
C ILE A 120 -21.50 -23.85 0.51
N ASN A 121 -22.34 -24.32 -0.41
CA ASN A 121 -23.76 -24.49 -0.16
C ASN A 121 -24.05 -25.55 0.92
N GLU A 122 -23.28 -26.63 0.96
CA GLU A 122 -23.41 -27.63 2.03
C GLU A 122 -23.01 -27.11 3.41
N LEU A 123 -21.97 -26.28 3.49
CA LEU A 123 -21.57 -25.63 4.72
C LEU A 123 -22.65 -24.64 5.19
N ASN A 124 -23.23 -23.87 4.26
CA ASN A 124 -24.38 -23.01 4.53
C ASN A 124 -25.59 -23.78 5.06
N ASP A 125 -25.93 -24.92 4.44
CA ASP A 125 -27.02 -25.80 4.89
C ASP A 125 -26.75 -26.40 6.28
N SER A 126 -25.47 -26.62 6.60
CA SER A 126 -25.03 -27.06 7.93
C SER A 126 -25.05 -25.93 8.97
N GLY A 127 -25.31 -24.70 8.55
CA GLY A 127 -25.38 -23.52 9.41
C GLY A 127 -24.04 -22.79 9.59
N ILE A 128 -23.03 -23.13 8.80
CA ILE A 128 -21.74 -22.43 8.75
C ILE A 128 -21.87 -21.28 7.77
N ILE A 129 -21.47 -20.07 8.18
CA ILE A 129 -21.53 -18.88 7.34
C ILE A 129 -20.11 -18.51 6.92
N ILE A 130 -19.91 -18.32 5.61
CA ILE A 130 -18.59 -18.10 5.02
C ILE A 130 -18.45 -16.64 4.63
N ILE A 131 -17.34 -16.03 5.04
CA ILE A 131 -16.96 -14.64 4.74
C ILE A 131 -15.58 -14.66 4.10
N VAL A 132 -15.43 -13.99 2.96
CA VAL A 132 -14.21 -14.04 2.13
C VAL A 132 -13.78 -12.63 1.72
N SER A 133 -12.48 -12.45 1.49
CA SER A 133 -11.94 -11.22 0.89
C SER A 133 -12.22 -11.21 -0.61
N SER A 134 -12.43 -10.03 -1.19
CA SER A 134 -12.65 -9.89 -2.64
C SER A 134 -11.39 -10.10 -3.47
N GLY A 135 -10.20 -10.12 -2.86
CA GLY A 135 -8.90 -10.19 -3.53
C GLY A 135 -8.30 -8.81 -3.87
N ASN A 136 -7.02 -8.83 -4.26
CA ASN A 136 -6.15 -7.66 -4.29
C ASN A 136 -5.65 -7.28 -5.71
N ASP A 137 -6.40 -7.62 -6.75
CA ASP A 137 -5.96 -7.49 -8.15
C ASP A 137 -6.42 -6.19 -8.83
N ASN A 138 -7.21 -5.36 -8.14
CA ASN A 138 -7.91 -4.20 -8.72
C ASN A 138 -8.74 -4.53 -9.97
N GLN A 139 -9.48 -5.65 -9.93
CA GLN A 139 -10.28 -6.13 -11.05
C GLN A 139 -11.74 -6.36 -10.66
N ASN A 140 -12.61 -6.38 -11.68
CA ASN A 140 -13.98 -6.87 -11.52
C ASN A 140 -13.98 -8.42 -11.57
N LYS A 141 -13.82 -9.06 -10.41
CA LYS A 141 -13.82 -10.54 -10.31
C LYS A 141 -15.22 -11.16 -10.35
N CYS A 142 -16.26 -10.37 -10.61
CA CYS A 142 -17.64 -10.83 -10.65
C CYS A 142 -18.10 -11.26 -12.07
N LYS A 143 -17.28 -11.06 -13.11
CA LYS A 143 -17.65 -11.35 -14.52
C LYS A 143 -16.60 -12.19 -15.23
N GLY A 144 -17.05 -13.28 -15.88
CA GLY A 144 -16.24 -14.13 -16.76
C GLY A 144 -15.65 -15.32 -16.01
N HIS A 145 -16.23 -16.52 -16.22
CA HIS A 145 -15.68 -17.76 -15.67
C HIS A 145 -15.62 -18.83 -16.76
N THR A 146 -14.41 -19.13 -17.21
CA THR A 146 -14.05 -20.46 -17.71
C THR A 146 -13.26 -21.15 -16.61
N GLU A 147 -13.71 -22.36 -16.26
CA GLU A 147 -13.14 -23.34 -15.34
C GLU A 147 -11.80 -22.99 -14.66
N VAL A 148 -11.86 -22.90 -13.32
CA VAL A 148 -10.79 -23.09 -12.30
C VAL A 148 -10.29 -21.84 -11.53
N ASP A 149 -10.54 -20.60 -11.99
CA ASP A 149 -9.99 -19.44 -11.25
C ASP A 149 -10.91 -18.83 -10.17
N TYR A 150 -10.35 -18.80 -8.95
CA TYR A 150 -10.79 -18.19 -7.68
C TYR A 150 -12.12 -18.69 -7.10
N ILE A 151 -12.01 -19.77 -6.34
CA ILE A 151 -13.10 -20.47 -5.62
C ILE A 151 -13.99 -19.55 -4.78
N TYR A 152 -13.61 -18.36 -4.34
CA TYR A 152 -14.42 -17.63 -3.34
C TYR A 152 -15.26 -16.46 -3.88
N ASN A 153 -14.81 -15.80 -4.95
CA ASN A 153 -15.47 -14.58 -5.44
C ASN A 153 -16.63 -14.85 -6.40
N ALA A 154 -16.72 -16.09 -6.90
CA ALA A 154 -17.73 -16.55 -7.85
C ALA A 154 -18.76 -17.50 -7.23
N LEU A 155 -18.59 -17.91 -5.97
CA LEU A 155 -19.49 -18.89 -5.34
C LEU A 155 -20.70 -18.20 -4.69
N GLU A 156 -21.87 -18.52 -5.23
CA GLU A 156 -23.15 -18.29 -4.59
C GLU A 156 -23.10 -18.92 -3.18
N GLY A 157 -23.31 -18.12 -2.13
CA GLY A 157 -23.27 -18.60 -0.74
C GLY A 157 -22.14 -18.09 0.15
N ALA A 158 -21.24 -17.22 -0.32
CA ALA A 158 -20.25 -16.54 0.52
C ALA A 158 -20.55 -15.04 0.64
N ILE A 159 -20.15 -14.42 1.77
CA ILE A 159 -20.23 -12.97 1.96
C ILE A 159 -18.90 -12.36 1.54
N ILE A 160 -18.92 -11.54 0.47
CA ILE A 160 -17.69 -11.02 -0.15
C ILE A 160 -17.40 -9.60 0.35
N ILE A 161 -16.17 -9.39 0.88
CA ILE A 161 -15.74 -8.13 1.50
C ILE A 161 -14.64 -7.46 0.67
N GLY A 162 -14.91 -6.25 0.18
CA GLY A 162 -13.92 -5.35 -0.43
C GLY A 162 -13.16 -4.50 0.61
N ALA A 163 -12.05 -3.90 0.18
CA ALA A 163 -11.14 -3.14 1.03
C ALA A 163 -11.18 -1.62 0.78
N LEU A 164 -10.99 -0.84 1.84
CA LEU A 164 -10.95 0.63 1.84
C LEU A 164 -9.59 1.17 2.27
N ASN A 165 -9.27 2.38 1.85
CA ASN A 165 -8.01 3.04 2.13
C ASN A 165 -7.98 3.60 3.56
N ASN A 166 -7.32 2.91 4.48
CA ASN A 166 -7.08 3.44 5.82
C ASN A 166 -5.63 3.25 6.27
N ARG A 167 -4.70 3.20 5.30
CA ARG A 167 -3.26 3.05 5.53
C ARG A 167 -2.62 4.33 6.08
N VAL A 168 -3.15 5.51 5.74
CA VAL A 168 -2.67 6.82 6.23
C VAL A 168 -3.72 7.45 7.11
N HIS A 169 -3.51 7.40 8.43
CA HIS A 169 -4.37 8.05 9.43
C HIS A 169 -3.70 9.32 9.96
N GLY A 170 -4.46 10.41 9.93
CA GLY A 170 -4.20 11.69 10.56
C GLY A 170 -5.47 12.53 10.45
N TYR A 171 -5.73 13.44 11.40
CA TYR A 171 -6.99 14.20 11.42
C TYR A 171 -7.26 14.96 10.10
N GLY A 172 -6.21 15.38 9.39
CA GLY A 172 -6.34 16.03 8.07
C GLY A 172 -6.69 15.11 6.89
N ASN A 173 -6.76 13.79 7.07
CA ASN A 173 -7.03 12.83 6.00
C ASN A 173 -8.10 11.78 6.35
N LEU A 174 -8.92 12.05 7.38
CA LEU A 174 -9.97 11.12 7.82
C LEU A 174 -10.99 10.76 6.73
N GLU A 175 -11.17 11.59 5.70
CA GLU A 175 -12.05 11.25 4.58
C GLU A 175 -11.54 10.11 3.69
N ARG A 176 -10.23 9.84 3.69
CA ARG A 176 -9.63 8.77 2.86
C ARG A 176 -10.14 7.38 3.26
N ILE A 177 -10.62 7.22 4.50
CA ILE A 177 -11.25 5.97 4.97
C ILE A 177 -12.49 5.58 4.16
N TYR A 178 -13.04 6.51 3.40
CA TYR A 178 -14.16 6.30 2.50
C TYR A 178 -13.72 6.07 1.05
N GLU A 179 -12.45 5.92 0.74
CA GLU A 179 -11.98 5.64 -0.62
C GLU A 179 -11.74 4.13 -0.79
N LYS A 180 -12.14 3.56 -1.93
CA LYS A 180 -11.68 2.22 -2.33
C LYS A 180 -10.15 2.24 -2.38
N VAL A 181 -9.49 1.26 -1.77
CA VAL A 181 -8.04 1.13 -1.91
C VAL A 181 -7.69 0.60 -3.29
N ASP A 182 -6.53 1.02 -3.81
CA ASP A 182 -6.16 0.76 -5.21
C ASP A 182 -6.07 -0.73 -5.54
N TYR A 183 -5.69 -1.59 -4.60
CA TYR A 183 -5.63 -3.04 -4.82
C TYR A 183 -6.99 -3.74 -4.70
N SER A 184 -8.00 -3.17 -4.05
CA SER A 184 -9.27 -3.89 -3.80
C SER A 184 -9.97 -4.24 -5.11
N ASN A 185 -10.31 -5.52 -5.27
CA ASN A 185 -11.24 -5.96 -6.29
C ASN A 185 -12.62 -5.31 -6.08
N TYR A 186 -13.40 -5.23 -7.17
CA TYR A 186 -14.71 -4.58 -7.25
C TYR A 186 -15.71 -5.43 -8.06
N GLY A 187 -16.95 -4.96 -8.19
CA GLY A 187 -18.00 -5.59 -9.01
C GLY A 187 -19.28 -5.94 -8.26
N GLU A 188 -20.27 -6.45 -9.01
CA GLU A 188 -21.66 -6.65 -8.55
C GLU A 188 -21.85 -7.72 -7.47
N CYS A 189 -20.89 -8.65 -7.36
CA CYS A 189 -20.87 -9.73 -6.38
C CYS A 189 -20.39 -9.26 -4.98
N ILE A 190 -19.79 -8.08 -4.85
CA ILE A 190 -19.31 -7.59 -3.55
C ILE A 190 -20.49 -7.19 -2.67
N ASP A 191 -20.50 -7.69 -1.43
CA ASP A 191 -21.58 -7.41 -0.49
C ASP A 191 -21.37 -6.12 0.29
N LEU A 192 -20.14 -5.93 0.79
CA LEU A 192 -19.75 -4.87 1.72
C LEU A 192 -18.28 -4.49 1.49
N PHE A 193 -17.91 -3.31 1.96
CA PHE A 193 -16.54 -2.86 2.08
C PHE A 193 -16.19 -2.64 3.55
N ALA A 194 -14.96 -3.00 3.92
CA ALA A 194 -14.39 -2.76 5.24
C ALA A 194 -13.00 -2.10 5.09
N PRO A 195 -12.45 -1.49 6.15
CA PRO A 195 -11.07 -1.01 6.17
C PRO A 195 -10.11 -2.11 5.72
N GLY A 196 -9.29 -1.79 4.70
CA GLY A 196 -8.38 -2.74 4.07
C GLY A 196 -7.09 -2.96 4.85
N THR A 197 -6.76 -2.05 5.76
CA THR A 197 -5.59 -2.13 6.63
C THR A 197 -6.05 -2.03 8.07
N ILE A 198 -5.39 -2.65 9.05
CA ILE A 198 -5.64 -2.34 10.46
C ILE A 198 -4.31 -2.05 11.15
N ARG A 199 -4.29 -0.96 11.90
CA ARG A 199 -3.15 -0.60 12.75
C ARG A 199 -3.43 -1.14 14.15
N VAL A 200 -2.59 -2.05 14.62
CA VAL A 200 -2.64 -2.54 16.00
C VAL A 200 -1.40 -2.03 16.73
N THR A 201 -1.61 -1.06 17.62
CA THR A 201 -0.57 -0.56 18.51
C THR A 201 -0.32 -1.59 19.61
N ASN A 202 0.65 -2.48 19.42
CA ASN A 202 1.36 -3.09 20.55
C ASN A 202 2.61 -2.24 20.88
N LYS A 203 3.43 -2.64 21.86
CA LYS A 203 4.69 -1.94 22.21
C LYS A 203 5.67 -1.69 21.03
N ASN A 204 5.45 -2.28 19.85
CA ASN A 204 6.33 -2.29 18.68
C ASN A 204 5.66 -1.79 17.36
N ASN A 205 4.44 -1.23 17.39
CA ASN A 205 3.81 -0.55 16.22
C ASN A 205 3.73 -1.32 14.87
N GLU A 206 3.24 -2.57 14.83
CA GLU A 206 3.07 -3.35 13.57
C GLU A 206 1.66 -3.21 12.93
N ILE A 207 1.53 -3.46 11.61
CA ILE A 207 0.33 -3.25 10.76
C ILE A 207 -0.14 -4.60 10.14
N ILE A 208 -1.44 -4.96 10.21
CA ILE A 208 -2.03 -6.23 9.68
C ILE A 208 -3.53 -6.07 9.33
N ASP A 209 -4.14 -6.87 8.44
CA ASP A 209 -5.50 -6.70 7.84
C ASP A 209 -6.63 -7.57 8.50
N VAL A 210 -7.93 -7.14 8.53
CA VAL A 210 -9.09 -7.97 9.03
C VAL A 210 -10.45 -7.63 8.40
N SER A 211 -11.34 -8.65 8.25
CA SER A 211 -12.76 -8.48 7.88
C SER A 211 -13.82 -9.29 8.71
N SER A 212 -13.48 -10.29 9.52
CA SER A 212 -14.47 -11.27 10.04
C SER A 212 -15.16 -10.98 11.40
N GLY A 213 -14.64 -10.06 12.22
CA GLY A 213 -15.14 -9.89 13.60
C GLY A 213 -16.51 -9.22 13.76
N LEU A 214 -16.96 -8.41 12.78
CA LEU A 214 -18.21 -7.65 12.89
C LEU A 214 -19.43 -8.60 12.94
N ALA A 215 -19.43 -9.63 12.10
CA ALA A 215 -20.48 -10.65 12.04
C ALA A 215 -20.71 -11.32 13.39
N ALA A 216 -19.64 -11.76 14.05
CA ALA A 216 -19.70 -12.41 15.36
C ALA A 216 -20.31 -11.50 16.44
N THR A 217 -19.98 -10.20 16.43
CA THR A 217 -20.58 -9.26 17.39
C THR A 217 -22.09 -9.10 17.20
N ILE A 218 -22.57 -9.06 15.95
CA ILE A 218 -23.99 -8.94 15.62
C ILE A 218 -24.75 -10.21 15.99
N MET A 219 -24.17 -11.38 15.71
CA MET A 219 -24.76 -12.67 16.08
C MET A 219 -24.88 -12.81 17.60
N ALA A 220 -23.82 -12.46 18.34
CA ALA A 220 -23.82 -12.54 19.81
C ALA A 220 -24.78 -11.54 20.48
N GLU A 221 -24.95 -10.33 19.94
CA GLU A 221 -25.97 -9.37 20.41
C GLU A 221 -27.40 -9.86 20.20
N ASN A 222 -27.60 -10.73 19.21
CA ASN A 222 -28.91 -11.22 18.80
C ASN A 222 -28.98 -12.74 18.98
N SER A 223 -28.56 -13.26 20.14
CA SER A 223 -28.44 -14.69 20.42
C SER A 223 -29.75 -15.48 20.35
N ASP A 224 -30.90 -14.80 20.44
CA ASP A 224 -32.22 -15.39 20.21
C ASP A 224 -32.51 -15.67 18.72
N VAL A 225 -31.70 -15.11 17.81
CA VAL A 225 -31.84 -15.26 16.36
C VAL A 225 -30.80 -16.25 15.85
N LYS A 226 -31.26 -17.37 15.30
CA LYS A 226 -30.40 -18.31 14.59
C LYS A 226 -30.19 -17.82 13.16
N TYR A 227 -29.06 -17.15 12.93
CA TYR A 227 -28.67 -16.70 11.59
C TYR A 227 -28.23 -17.87 10.71
N ASN A 228 -28.57 -17.75 9.43
CA ASN A 228 -27.98 -18.48 8.31
C ASN A 228 -27.30 -17.47 7.37
N PHE A 229 -26.66 -17.95 6.31
CA PHE A 229 -25.98 -17.12 5.31
C PHE A 229 -26.84 -15.92 4.85
N GLU A 230 -28.05 -16.19 4.33
CA GLU A 230 -28.94 -15.15 3.80
C GLU A 230 -29.39 -14.13 4.85
N SER A 231 -29.81 -14.59 6.03
CA SER A 231 -30.29 -13.71 7.08
C SER A 231 -29.18 -12.85 7.67
N LEU A 232 -27.96 -13.38 7.83
CA LEU A 232 -26.83 -12.59 8.30
C LEU A 232 -26.36 -11.60 7.23
N ARG A 233 -26.21 -12.05 5.98
CA ARG A 233 -25.84 -11.19 4.84
C ARG A 233 -26.80 -10.01 4.71
N LYS A 234 -28.12 -10.28 4.72
CA LYS A 234 -29.15 -9.24 4.71
C LYS A 234 -29.01 -8.30 5.90
N LYS A 235 -28.76 -8.82 7.10
CA LYS A 235 -28.61 -8.00 8.30
C LYS A 235 -27.38 -7.09 8.21
N LEU A 236 -26.25 -7.58 7.73
CA LEU A 236 -25.04 -6.78 7.54
C LEU A 236 -25.26 -5.69 6.49
N ILE A 237 -25.93 -6.00 5.38
CA ILE A 237 -26.30 -5.02 4.35
C ILE A 237 -27.29 -3.98 4.89
N GLU A 238 -28.25 -4.37 5.73
CA GLU A 238 -29.16 -3.43 6.39
C GLU A 238 -28.39 -2.45 7.28
N LEU A 239 -27.46 -2.98 8.09
CA LEU A 239 -26.66 -2.21 9.03
C LEU A 239 -25.55 -1.39 8.37
N SER A 240 -25.19 -1.64 7.11
CA SER A 240 -24.15 -0.86 6.41
C SER A 240 -24.50 0.62 6.27
N ILE A 241 -23.45 1.46 6.21
CA ILE A 241 -23.55 2.84 5.77
C ILE A 241 -23.48 2.83 4.24
N LYS A 242 -24.46 3.45 3.60
CA LYS A 242 -24.64 3.40 2.13
C LYS A 242 -24.14 4.67 1.49
N ASP A 243 -23.63 4.55 0.28
CA ASP A 243 -23.34 5.68 -0.63
C ASP A 243 -22.34 6.69 -0.05
N VAL A 244 -21.37 6.20 0.74
CA VAL A 244 -20.29 7.02 1.30
C VAL A 244 -18.94 6.74 0.67
N ILE A 245 -18.78 5.60 0.00
CA ILE A 245 -17.50 5.17 -0.55
C ILE A 245 -17.24 5.88 -1.89
N LYS A 246 -16.03 6.39 -2.08
CA LYS A 246 -15.52 7.05 -3.28
C LYS A 246 -14.68 6.05 -4.09
N GLY A 247 -14.63 6.22 -5.42
CA GLY A 247 -13.78 5.40 -6.30
C GLY A 247 -14.35 4.02 -6.67
N LEU A 248 -15.66 3.81 -6.48
CA LEU A 248 -16.36 2.62 -6.95
C LEU A 248 -16.98 2.87 -8.33
N ASP A 249 -17.09 1.82 -9.15
CA ASP A 249 -17.90 1.85 -10.37
C ASP A 249 -19.41 1.77 -10.06
N ASP A 250 -20.25 2.05 -11.07
CA ASP A 250 -21.71 2.06 -10.92
C ASP A 250 -22.32 0.67 -10.64
N GLN A 251 -21.57 -0.41 -10.84
CA GLN A 251 -22.03 -1.79 -10.69
C GLN A 251 -21.69 -2.37 -9.31
N THR A 252 -20.75 -1.75 -8.61
CA THR A 252 -20.24 -2.20 -7.33
C THR A 252 -21.09 -1.65 -6.18
N PRO A 253 -21.66 -2.50 -5.31
CA PRO A 253 -22.49 -2.02 -4.21
C PRO A 253 -21.72 -1.12 -3.21
N ASN A 254 -22.16 0.13 -3.08
CA ASN A 254 -21.56 1.11 -2.19
C ASN A 254 -22.06 0.95 -0.73
N ARG A 255 -21.44 0.03 0.02
CA ARG A 255 -21.89 -0.37 1.35
C ARG A 255 -20.72 -0.54 2.31
N LEU A 256 -20.48 0.44 3.18
CA LEU A 256 -19.48 0.36 4.24
C LEU A 256 -20.01 -0.45 5.43
N ALA A 257 -19.27 -1.48 5.82
CA ALA A 257 -19.57 -2.35 6.95
C ALA A 257 -19.74 -1.55 8.25
N ASN A 258 -20.82 -1.83 8.99
CA ASN A 258 -21.14 -1.11 10.22
C ASN A 258 -22.01 -1.96 11.18
N ASN A 259 -21.89 -1.74 12.48
CA ASN A 259 -22.67 -2.45 13.50
C ASN A 259 -24.07 -1.87 13.78
N GLY A 260 -24.52 -0.90 12.97
CA GLY A 260 -25.83 -0.25 13.12
C GLY A 260 -25.79 1.09 13.85
N LYS A 261 -24.65 1.45 14.45
CA LYS A 261 -24.49 2.78 15.07
C LYS A 261 -24.43 3.86 13.98
N ARG A 262 -25.28 4.87 14.14
CA ARG A 262 -25.41 6.02 13.22
C ARG A 262 -24.93 7.33 13.82
N ILE A 263 -24.65 7.33 15.12
CA ILE A 263 -24.15 8.48 15.85
C ILE A 263 -22.63 8.42 15.82
N SER A 264 -21.99 9.57 15.60
CA SER A 264 -20.56 9.75 15.74
C SER A 264 -20.27 10.18 17.18
N TYR A 265 -19.29 9.53 17.81
CA TYR A 265 -18.87 9.81 19.17
C TYR A 265 -17.56 10.60 19.15
N GLY A 266 -17.39 11.39 20.19
CA GLY A 266 -16.15 12.03 20.54
C GLY A 266 -16.40 13.14 21.53
N GLU A 267 -15.36 13.90 21.82
CA GLU A 267 -15.42 15.02 22.75
C GLU A 267 -16.01 16.25 22.07
N LEU A 268 -16.54 17.21 22.84
CA LEU A 268 -16.87 18.53 22.31
C LEU A 268 -15.64 19.10 21.57
N ARG A 269 -15.83 19.84 20.50
CA ARG A 269 -14.70 20.50 19.86
C ARG A 269 -14.19 21.67 20.72
N CYS A 270 -12.90 21.95 20.64
CA CYS A 270 -12.32 23.10 21.35
C CYS A 270 -12.75 24.45 20.78
N ASP A 271 -13.18 24.47 19.53
CA ASP A 271 -13.74 25.63 18.83
C ASP A 271 -15.28 25.64 18.83
N ASP A 272 -15.91 24.87 19.73
CA ASP A 272 -17.37 24.88 19.86
C ASP A 272 -17.88 26.24 20.39
N PRO A 273 -18.90 26.85 19.77
CA PRO A 273 -19.42 28.17 20.15
C PRO A 273 -19.94 28.28 21.59
N SER A 274 -20.23 27.16 22.26
CA SER A 274 -20.60 27.16 23.68
C SER A 274 -19.44 27.60 24.59
N GLY A 275 -18.19 27.49 24.12
CA GLY A 275 -16.98 27.79 24.89
C GLY A 275 -16.75 26.83 26.06
N GLU A 276 -17.51 25.73 26.15
CA GLU A 276 -17.44 24.77 27.27
C GLU A 276 -16.22 23.85 27.20
N ASN A 277 -15.60 23.68 26.04
CA ASN A 277 -14.37 22.89 25.87
C ASN A 277 -13.20 23.78 25.45
N LYS A 278 -12.21 23.98 26.33
CA LYS A 278 -10.93 24.63 26.02
C LYS A 278 -9.79 23.69 26.33
N CYS A 279 -8.75 23.68 25.50
CA CYS A 279 -7.69 22.67 25.58
C CYS A 279 -6.72 22.85 26.76
N GLY A 280 -6.82 23.95 27.52
CA GLY A 280 -5.88 24.23 28.61
C GLY A 280 -4.45 24.37 28.08
N GLU A 281 -3.53 23.57 28.61
CA GLU A 281 -2.11 23.52 28.19
C GLU A 281 -1.91 22.84 26.83
N LYS A 282 -2.92 22.13 26.31
CA LYS A 282 -2.90 21.50 24.99
C LYS A 282 -3.24 22.50 23.89
N CYS A 283 -2.87 22.18 22.66
CA CYS A 283 -3.21 23.01 21.51
C CYS A 283 -4.58 22.67 20.93
N CYS A 284 -5.30 23.68 20.44
CA CYS A 284 -6.52 23.46 19.66
C CYS A 284 -6.14 23.44 18.18
N SER A 285 -6.22 22.29 17.53
CA SER A 285 -5.92 22.18 16.09
C SER A 285 -6.96 22.90 15.23
N SER A 286 -6.65 23.10 13.94
CA SER A 286 -7.62 23.58 12.93
C SER A 286 -8.87 22.70 12.78
N TYR A 287 -8.82 21.47 13.31
CA TYR A 287 -9.93 20.52 13.30
C TYR A 287 -10.76 20.56 14.58
N GLY A 288 -10.53 21.52 15.49
CA GLY A 288 -11.28 21.65 16.74
C GLY A 288 -10.95 20.55 17.76
N ILE A 289 -9.77 19.93 17.66
CA ILE A 289 -9.32 18.86 18.57
C ILE A 289 -8.18 19.34 19.44
N CYS A 290 -8.25 19.01 20.74
CA CYS A 290 -7.17 19.24 21.69
C CYS A 290 -6.04 18.22 21.50
N VAL A 291 -4.86 18.70 21.11
CA VAL A 291 -3.69 17.87 20.82
C VAL A 291 -2.57 18.19 21.81
N ASP A 292 -1.93 17.14 22.30
CA ASP A 292 -0.78 17.25 23.18
C ASP A 292 0.48 17.57 22.37
N THR A 293 1.26 18.56 22.80
CA THR A 293 2.51 18.95 22.11
C THR A 293 3.58 17.87 22.22
N GLU A 294 3.47 16.98 23.22
CA GLU A 294 4.37 15.83 23.39
C GLU A 294 4.02 14.64 22.47
N ASP A 295 2.83 14.63 21.86
CA ASP A 295 2.43 13.59 20.90
C ASP A 295 3.15 13.79 19.56
N LYS A 296 4.22 13.00 19.33
CA LYS A 296 5.03 13.08 18.11
C LYS A 296 4.26 12.90 16.81
N GLU A 297 3.11 12.19 16.81
CA GLU A 297 2.31 12.01 15.58
C GLU A 297 1.45 13.23 15.26
N SER A 298 1.06 14.00 16.28
CA SER A 298 0.04 15.04 16.17
C SER A 298 0.57 16.44 16.51
N SER A 299 1.76 16.57 17.10
CA SER A 299 2.36 17.83 17.57
C SER A 299 2.45 18.88 16.46
N SER A 300 2.61 18.44 15.20
CA SER A 300 2.60 19.33 14.05
C SER A 300 1.28 20.12 13.92
N LEU A 301 0.15 19.59 14.40
CA LEU A 301 -1.15 20.29 14.41
C LEU A 301 -1.20 21.47 15.39
N CYS A 302 -0.24 21.56 16.31
CA CYS A 302 -0.10 22.66 17.24
C CYS A 302 0.60 23.88 16.65
N HIS A 303 1.19 23.77 15.46
CA HIS A 303 1.81 24.92 14.81
C HIS A 303 0.76 25.87 14.25
N ILE A 304 0.97 27.18 14.42
CA ILE A 304 0.09 28.21 13.84
C ILE A 304 -0.02 28.07 12.32
N LYS A 305 1.06 27.69 11.63
CA LYS A 305 1.07 27.47 10.17
C LYS A 305 0.09 26.38 9.72
N ASN A 306 -0.27 25.45 10.61
CA ASN A 306 -1.21 24.35 10.36
C ASN A 306 -2.64 24.68 10.86
N GLY A 307 -2.88 25.96 11.19
CA GLY A 307 -4.18 26.47 11.60
C GLY A 307 -4.54 26.20 13.06
N CYS A 308 -3.53 26.05 13.94
CA CYS A 308 -3.77 25.99 15.38
C CYS A 308 -4.50 27.26 15.87
N GLN A 309 -5.54 27.06 16.67
CA GLN A 309 -6.46 28.09 17.14
C GLN A 309 -6.05 28.55 18.55
N SER A 310 -5.26 29.63 18.62
CA SER A 310 -4.65 30.12 19.87
C SER A 310 -5.66 30.68 20.89
N GLU A 311 -6.89 30.97 20.45
CA GLU A 311 -7.99 31.39 21.31
C GLU A 311 -8.63 30.23 22.11
N PHE A 312 -8.40 28.99 21.68
CA PHE A 312 -8.97 27.77 22.27
C PHE A 312 -7.93 26.81 22.88
N GLY A 313 -6.64 27.10 22.70
CA GLY A 313 -5.53 26.32 23.27
C GLY A 313 -4.15 26.97 23.03
N TYR A 314 -3.09 26.36 23.54
CA TYR A 314 -1.71 26.80 23.27
C TYR A 314 -1.35 26.55 21.80
N CYS A 315 -0.68 27.48 21.11
CA CYS A 315 -0.15 27.20 19.77
C CYS A 315 1.34 27.46 19.72
N ASP A 316 2.07 26.57 19.05
CA ASP A 316 3.50 26.66 18.90
C ASP A 316 3.85 27.70 17.81
N ASN A 317 4.67 28.66 18.23
CA ASN A 317 5.18 29.77 17.43
C ASN A 317 6.55 29.47 16.81
N THR A 318 7.13 28.28 17.07
CA THR A 318 8.41 27.91 16.50
C THR A 318 8.30 27.70 14.98
N THR A 319 8.98 28.57 14.24
CA THR A 319 9.26 28.39 12.81
C THR A 319 10.42 27.41 12.63
N GLU A 320 10.39 26.24 13.27
CA GLU A 320 11.36 25.20 12.95
C GLU A 320 11.05 24.65 11.55
N GLU A 321 11.99 24.91 10.65
CA GLU A 321 12.15 24.24 9.38
C GLU A 321 12.07 22.74 9.63
N ILE A 322 11.17 22.06 8.91
CA ILE A 322 11.11 20.61 8.93
C ILE A 322 12.39 20.12 8.25
N ASN A 323 13.43 19.85 9.05
CA ASN A 323 14.36 18.80 8.69
C ASN A 323 13.54 17.51 8.70
N ASN A 324 13.15 17.04 7.51
CA ASN A 324 12.62 15.69 7.30
C ASN A 324 13.75 14.66 7.57
N ASN A 325 14.21 14.59 8.80
CA ASN A 325 14.76 13.33 9.30
C ASN A 325 13.55 12.43 9.52
N PHE A 326 13.32 11.52 8.59
CA PHE A 326 12.80 10.20 8.96
C PHE A 326 13.76 9.65 10.01
N TYR A 327 13.47 9.90 11.29
CA TYR A 327 14.24 9.33 12.38
C TYR A 327 14.00 7.83 12.37
N THR A 328 15.00 7.14 11.84
CA THR A 328 15.32 5.76 12.16
C THR A 328 15.27 5.58 13.67
N PHE A 329 14.61 4.50 14.11
CA PHE A 329 14.72 4.02 15.48
C PHE A 329 16.18 3.70 15.77
N ASP A 330 16.89 4.61 16.44
CA ASP A 330 18.14 4.26 17.11
C ASP A 330 17.80 3.57 18.43
N SER A 331 18.03 2.26 18.44
CA SER A 331 18.12 1.48 19.66
C SER A 331 19.45 1.80 20.35
N GLU A 332 19.50 2.86 21.16
CA GLU A 332 20.42 3.03 22.30
C GLU A 332 20.35 4.47 22.84
N GLU A 333 19.39 4.79 23.72
CA GLU A 333 19.58 5.88 24.68
C GLU A 333 19.18 5.42 26.08
N THR A 334 20.19 5.31 26.94
CA THR A 334 20.05 5.07 28.38
C THR A 334 19.62 6.36 29.08
N PHE A 335 18.44 6.34 29.68
CA PHE A 335 17.89 7.44 30.47
C PHE A 335 18.71 7.66 31.75
N ASN A 336 19.20 8.90 31.96
CA ASN A 336 19.83 9.34 33.21
C ASN A 336 18.78 10.11 34.06
N PRO A 337 18.32 9.58 35.20
CA PRO A 337 17.18 10.15 35.92
C PRO A 337 17.62 11.08 37.05
N GLU A 338 18.20 12.24 36.74
CA GLU A 338 18.40 13.32 37.73
C GLU A 338 18.34 14.72 37.08
N GLU A 339 17.17 15.12 36.57
CA GLU A 339 16.83 16.55 36.52
C GLU A 339 15.38 16.76 37.01
N THR A 340 15.27 17.20 38.26
CA THR A 340 14.06 17.72 38.88
C THR A 340 14.20 19.22 39.05
N PHE A 341 13.29 20.03 38.49
CA PHE A 341 13.10 21.45 38.85
C PHE A 341 11.79 21.94 38.18
N ASN A 342 10.93 22.81 38.71
CA ASN A 342 10.49 23.23 40.05
C ASN A 342 9.25 24.12 39.77
N PRO A 343 8.05 23.86 40.32
CA PRO A 343 6.83 24.55 39.92
C PRO A 343 6.60 25.81 40.77
N GLU A 344 7.27 26.92 40.45
CA GLU A 344 6.92 28.24 41.01
C GLU A 344 7.13 29.36 39.98
N GLU A 345 6.27 29.43 38.97
CA GLU A 345 5.92 30.71 38.35
C GLU A 345 4.40 30.85 38.31
N THR A 346 3.85 31.36 39.42
CA THR A 346 2.49 31.88 39.47
C THR A 346 2.43 33.20 38.69
N PHE A 347 1.67 33.24 37.60
CA PHE A 347 1.18 34.50 37.04
C PHE A 347 -0.36 34.57 37.08
N ASN A 348 -0.82 35.77 37.44
CA ASN A 348 -2.13 36.13 37.96
C ASN A 348 -3.20 36.23 36.85
N PRO A 349 -4.37 35.57 36.96
CA PRO A 349 -5.41 35.60 35.95
C PRO A 349 -6.32 36.83 36.12
N GLU A 350 -5.84 38.00 35.71
CA GLU A 350 -6.69 39.18 35.49
C GLU A 350 -6.28 39.90 34.20
N GLU A 351 -6.30 39.18 33.08
CA GLU A 351 -6.60 39.79 31.78
C GLU A 351 -7.73 38.99 31.12
N THR A 352 -8.95 39.31 31.53
CA THR A 352 -10.18 38.97 30.81
C THR A 352 -10.25 39.76 29.50
N PHE A 353 -10.36 39.06 28.37
CA PHE A 353 -10.90 39.56 27.09
C PHE A 353 -11.87 38.46 26.59
N ASN A 354 -13.18 38.59 26.80
CA ASN A 354 -14.26 39.27 26.05
C ASN A 354 -14.88 38.37 24.94
N PRO A 355 -16.13 37.87 25.11
CA PRO A 355 -16.72 36.79 24.29
C PRO A 355 -17.51 37.27 23.06
N ASP A 356 -16.97 38.23 22.28
CA ASP A 356 -17.68 38.83 21.13
C ASP A 356 -16.89 38.70 19.80
N ASP A 357 -16.40 37.52 19.43
CA ASP A 357 -15.97 37.30 18.03
C ASP A 357 -17.15 36.74 17.21
N ASP A 358 -17.91 37.67 16.65
CA ASP A 358 -18.92 37.45 15.62
C ASP A 358 -18.31 36.71 14.41
N ILE A 359 -18.91 35.59 14.00
CA ILE A 359 -18.62 34.96 12.69
C ILE A 359 -18.84 36.01 11.61
N ARG A 360 -17.75 36.50 11.01
CA ARG A 360 -17.81 37.55 9.98
C ARG A 360 -18.35 36.96 8.68
N ILE A 361 -19.57 37.39 8.34
CA ILE A 361 -20.27 37.00 7.12
C ILE A 361 -19.77 37.88 5.97
N CYS A 362 -19.54 37.26 4.81
CA CYS A 362 -19.25 37.93 3.57
C CYS A 362 -20.41 37.80 2.59
N ASP A 363 -20.85 38.93 2.06
CA ASP A 363 -21.96 39.04 1.14
C ASP A 363 -21.81 40.33 0.30
N LYS A 364 -22.90 40.76 -0.35
CA LYS A 364 -22.88 41.97 -1.19
C LYS A 364 -22.50 43.25 -0.43
N ASP A 365 -22.72 43.27 0.88
CA ASP A 365 -22.51 44.44 1.73
C ASP A 365 -21.24 44.30 2.60
N ASN A 366 -20.68 43.09 2.75
CA ASN A 366 -19.52 42.80 3.61
C ASN A 366 -18.42 42.02 2.87
N LYS A 367 -17.18 42.51 2.93
CA LYS A 367 -15.99 41.84 2.39
C LYS A 367 -15.06 41.38 3.51
N CYS A 368 -14.38 40.26 3.27
CA CYS A 368 -13.37 39.72 4.16
C CYS A 368 -12.08 40.54 4.16
N GLU A 369 -11.30 40.38 5.23
CA GLU A 369 -10.01 41.06 5.39
C GLU A 369 -8.94 40.54 4.42
N GLU A 370 -7.81 41.23 4.36
CA GLU A 370 -6.76 40.98 3.36
C GLU A 370 -6.11 39.59 3.48
N ASP A 371 -6.19 38.94 4.64
CA ASP A 371 -5.70 37.57 4.89
C ASP A 371 -6.83 36.52 4.95
N GLU A 372 -8.03 36.89 4.52
CA GLU A 372 -9.23 36.04 4.54
C GLU A 372 -9.87 35.90 3.16
N CYS A 373 -10.51 34.75 2.94
CA CYS A 373 -11.28 34.43 1.77
C CYS A 373 -12.76 34.28 2.14
N CYS A 374 -13.64 34.52 1.18
CA CYS A 374 -15.07 34.29 1.36
C CYS A 374 -15.41 32.88 0.87
N SER A 375 -15.72 31.97 1.80
CA SER A 375 -16.09 30.60 1.47
C SER A 375 -17.41 30.54 0.67
N ILE A 376 -17.74 29.36 0.14
CA ILE A 376 -19.01 29.14 -0.59
C ILE A 376 -20.24 29.38 0.27
N TYR A 377 -20.06 29.33 1.59
CA TYR A 377 -21.11 29.48 2.57
C TYR A 377 -21.33 30.94 2.99
N GLY A 378 -20.53 31.87 2.47
CA GLY A 378 -20.65 33.29 2.80
C GLY A 378 -20.02 33.65 4.15
N ASN A 379 -19.00 32.91 4.59
CA ASN A 379 -18.22 33.23 5.79
C ASN A 379 -16.78 33.56 5.42
N CYS A 380 -16.20 34.55 6.12
CA CYS A 380 -14.78 34.86 6.04
C CYS A 380 -13.96 33.83 6.81
N VAL A 381 -13.03 33.18 6.12
CA VAL A 381 -12.11 32.18 6.69
C VAL A 381 -10.68 32.49 6.24
N LYS A 382 -9.68 32.12 7.04
CA LYS A 382 -8.28 32.43 6.74
C LYS A 382 -7.78 31.71 5.49
N ASN A 383 -6.91 32.37 4.73
CA ASN A 383 -6.46 31.99 3.37
C ASN A 383 -5.84 30.59 3.18
N TYR A 384 -5.54 29.85 4.27
CA TYR A 384 -4.90 28.53 4.22
C TYR A 384 -5.91 27.36 4.22
N ASP A 385 -7.20 27.64 4.34
CA ASP A 385 -8.27 26.65 4.29
C ASP A 385 -8.52 26.19 2.84
N GLU A 386 -8.83 24.89 2.62
CA GLU A 386 -9.22 24.39 1.31
C GLU A 386 -10.50 25.06 0.79
N LEU A 387 -11.33 25.63 1.67
CA LEU A 387 -12.48 26.46 1.33
C LEU A 387 -12.10 27.77 0.63
N CYS A 388 -10.84 28.19 0.72
CA CYS A 388 -10.32 29.34 -0.02
C CYS A 388 -9.95 29.03 -1.46
N LEU A 389 -10.06 27.77 -1.89
CA LEU A 389 -9.83 27.41 -3.28
C LEU A 389 -11.00 27.85 -4.16
N ILE A 390 -10.71 28.52 -5.27
CA ILE A 390 -11.68 28.84 -6.32
C ILE A 390 -12.39 27.56 -6.81
N GLU A 391 -11.65 26.45 -6.90
CA GLU A 391 -12.23 25.15 -7.29
C GLU A 391 -13.27 24.65 -6.30
N ASN A 392 -13.13 25.01 -5.02
CA ASN A 392 -14.06 24.65 -3.96
C ASN A 392 -15.17 25.70 -3.80
N GLY A 393 -15.23 26.71 -4.69
CA GLY A 393 -16.30 27.70 -4.84
C GLY A 393 -16.07 29.02 -4.10
N CYS A 394 -14.85 29.29 -3.64
CA CYS A 394 -14.50 30.54 -2.96
C CYS A 394 -14.94 31.77 -3.79
N GLN A 395 -15.54 32.74 -3.11
CA GLN A 395 -16.14 33.93 -3.71
C GLN A 395 -15.14 35.09 -3.76
N SER A 396 -14.37 35.15 -4.84
CA SER A 396 -13.26 36.10 -5.03
C SER A 396 -13.66 37.58 -5.01
N GLU A 397 -14.94 37.90 -5.24
CA GLU A 397 -15.46 39.25 -5.14
C GLU A 397 -15.58 39.76 -3.69
N PHE A 398 -15.61 38.85 -2.71
CA PHE A 398 -15.83 39.14 -1.29
C PHE A 398 -14.65 38.71 -0.40
N GLY A 399 -13.61 38.07 -0.92
CA GLY A 399 -12.37 37.74 -0.19
C GLY A 399 -11.26 37.22 -1.10
N ASN A 400 -10.09 36.91 -0.53
CA ASN A 400 -8.89 36.51 -1.26
C ASN A 400 -8.82 35.00 -1.50
N CYS A 401 -9.38 34.54 -2.61
CA CYS A 401 -9.34 33.12 -2.98
C CYS A 401 -7.99 32.70 -3.60
N SER A 402 -7.56 31.47 -3.30
CA SER A 402 -6.41 30.80 -3.91
C SER A 402 -6.88 29.75 -4.93
N THR A 403 -5.96 29.14 -5.66
CA THR A 403 -6.25 28.05 -6.60
C THR A 403 -5.08 27.08 -6.58
N LYS A 404 -5.36 25.77 -6.73
CA LYS A 404 -4.29 24.78 -6.95
C LYS A 404 -3.86 24.72 -8.42
N LYS A 405 -4.57 25.37 -9.33
CA LYS A 405 -4.28 25.31 -10.77
C LYS A 405 -3.14 26.24 -11.19
N CYS A 406 -2.30 25.78 -12.10
CA CYS A 406 -1.20 26.51 -12.71
C CYS A 406 -1.47 26.75 -14.20
N GLY A 407 -0.67 27.60 -14.84
CA GLY A 407 -0.75 27.83 -16.29
C GLY A 407 -1.39 29.15 -16.71
N LYS A 408 -1.33 29.43 -18.02
CA LYS A 408 -1.76 30.70 -18.63
C LYS A 408 -3.23 31.02 -18.37
N GLN A 409 -4.06 29.99 -18.40
CA GLN A 409 -5.49 30.04 -18.12
C GLN A 409 -5.82 30.45 -16.67
N ASN A 410 -4.85 30.35 -15.75
CA ASN A 410 -4.97 30.74 -14.35
C ASN A 410 -4.09 31.96 -14.04
N GLY A 411 -4.04 32.93 -14.96
CA GLY A 411 -3.28 34.16 -14.77
C GLY A 411 -1.76 33.97 -14.80
N ASN A 412 -1.26 32.96 -15.51
CA ASN A 412 0.16 32.55 -15.50
C ASN A 412 0.67 32.13 -14.11
N ARG A 413 -0.22 31.63 -13.24
CA ARG A 413 0.19 31.13 -11.91
C ARG A 413 1.26 30.05 -12.05
N LYS A 414 2.35 30.23 -11.30
CA LYS A 414 3.40 29.24 -11.09
C LYS A 414 3.19 28.53 -9.76
N CYS A 415 3.61 27.27 -9.70
CA CYS A 415 3.61 26.48 -8.49
C CYS A 415 4.67 26.97 -7.51
N GLN A 416 4.46 26.66 -6.24
CA GLN A 416 5.33 27.09 -5.16
C GLN A 416 6.61 26.24 -5.10
N GLU A 417 7.52 26.56 -4.16
CA GLU A 417 8.70 25.75 -3.90
C GLU A 417 8.31 24.30 -3.57
N ASP A 418 9.10 23.34 -4.06
CA ASP A 418 8.84 21.89 -3.98
C ASP A 418 7.54 21.40 -4.64
N GLU A 419 6.92 22.21 -5.51
CA GLU A 419 5.77 21.83 -6.32
C GLU A 419 6.07 21.86 -7.83
N CYS A 420 5.43 20.94 -8.53
CA CYS A 420 5.41 20.91 -9.99
C CYS A 420 3.99 21.15 -10.53
N CYS A 421 3.91 21.74 -11.71
CA CYS A 421 2.68 21.86 -12.48
C CYS A 421 2.50 20.59 -13.31
N SER A 422 1.59 19.72 -12.88
CA SER A 422 1.27 18.48 -13.62
C SER A 422 0.67 18.76 -15.01
N LYS A 423 0.60 17.73 -15.85
CA LYS A 423 -0.03 17.80 -17.19
C LYS A 423 -1.48 18.33 -17.17
N ASP A 424 -2.17 18.12 -16.06
CA ASP A 424 -3.56 18.54 -15.86
C ASP A 424 -3.66 20.02 -15.43
N GLY A 425 -2.53 20.72 -15.34
CA GLY A 425 -2.46 22.12 -14.94
C GLY A 425 -2.74 22.32 -13.45
N VAL A 426 -2.35 21.37 -12.60
CA VAL A 426 -2.51 21.42 -11.14
C VAL A 426 -1.14 21.34 -10.47
N CYS A 427 -0.89 22.23 -9.51
CA CYS A 427 0.28 22.19 -8.66
C CYS A 427 0.19 21.03 -7.67
N VAL A 428 1.21 20.19 -7.66
CA VAL A 428 1.33 19.04 -6.76
C VAL A 428 2.73 19.01 -6.15
N ASN A 429 2.83 18.54 -4.91
CA ASN A 429 4.12 18.39 -4.25
C ASN A 429 4.95 17.30 -4.94
N ILE A 430 6.23 17.61 -5.22
CA ILE A 430 7.14 16.79 -6.02
C ILE A 430 7.39 15.44 -5.36
N LEU A 431 7.71 15.42 -4.07
CA LEU A 431 8.11 14.20 -3.34
C LEU A 431 6.97 13.19 -3.21
N THR A 432 5.73 13.68 -3.08
CA THR A 432 4.53 12.84 -2.96
C THR A 432 3.92 12.45 -4.30
N ASN A 433 4.29 13.13 -5.40
CA ASN A 433 3.71 12.93 -6.74
C ASN A 433 4.77 12.86 -7.85
N ILE A 434 5.90 12.18 -7.59
CA ILE A 434 7.06 12.09 -8.50
C ILE A 434 6.66 11.82 -9.94
N GLY A 435 5.83 10.79 -10.18
CA GLY A 435 5.37 10.43 -11.52
C GLY A 435 4.68 11.57 -12.27
N LYS A 436 3.85 12.38 -11.60
CA LYS A 436 3.18 13.55 -12.21
C LYS A 436 4.12 14.72 -12.47
N CYS A 437 5.26 14.72 -11.79
CA CYS A 437 6.30 15.75 -11.91
C CYS A 437 7.39 15.39 -12.91
N LEU A 438 7.36 14.20 -13.52
CA LEU A 438 8.25 13.85 -14.62
C LEU A 438 7.89 14.64 -15.89
N VAL A 439 8.89 15.21 -16.57
CA VAL A 439 8.73 15.89 -17.87
C VAL A 439 8.15 14.93 -18.91
N GLU A 440 8.57 13.67 -18.87
CA GLU A 440 8.09 12.58 -19.71
C GLU A 440 6.59 12.30 -19.51
N ASN A 441 6.08 12.56 -18.31
CA ASN A 441 4.66 12.45 -17.96
C ASN A 441 3.88 13.77 -18.11
N GLY A 442 4.49 14.78 -18.75
CA GLY A 442 3.84 16.03 -19.12
C GLY A 442 3.88 17.11 -18.04
N CYS A 443 4.85 17.06 -17.12
CA CYS A 443 5.12 18.18 -16.22
C CYS A 443 5.40 19.48 -17.02
N ILE A 444 4.74 20.57 -16.64
CA ILE A 444 4.78 21.84 -17.37
C ILE A 444 5.83 22.75 -16.73
N GLU A 445 7.06 22.70 -17.26
CA GLU A 445 8.21 23.43 -16.71
C GLU A 445 7.98 24.94 -16.55
N GLU A 446 7.29 25.58 -17.50
CA GLU A 446 7.03 27.04 -17.48
C GLU A 446 6.36 27.51 -16.18
N PHE A 447 5.56 26.64 -15.56
CA PHE A 447 4.77 26.92 -14.36
C PHE A 447 5.15 26.08 -13.15
N SER A 448 6.21 25.29 -13.23
CA SER A 448 6.71 24.48 -12.11
C SER A 448 7.83 25.21 -11.39
N ASN A 449 8.06 24.89 -10.11
CA ASN A 449 9.33 25.21 -9.49
C ASN A 449 10.43 24.31 -10.07
N GLN A 450 10.17 23.00 -10.08
CA GLN A 450 11.02 22.00 -10.69
C GLN A 450 10.15 20.89 -11.31
N CYS A 451 10.48 20.48 -12.52
CA CYS A 451 10.08 19.18 -13.05
C CYS A 451 11.24 18.19 -12.89
N LEU A 452 10.89 16.93 -12.70
CA LEU A 452 11.83 15.81 -12.66
C LEU A 452 11.95 15.19 -14.06
N SER A 453 12.96 14.36 -14.27
CA SER A 453 13.19 13.65 -15.53
C SER A 453 13.68 12.24 -15.24
N THR A 454 13.41 11.36 -16.18
CA THR A 454 13.96 10.01 -16.23
C THR A 454 15.39 9.95 -16.79
N ASP A 455 15.90 11.03 -17.38
CA ASP A 455 17.26 11.08 -17.95
C ASP A 455 18.32 11.12 -16.82
N PRO A 456 19.20 10.09 -16.69
CA PRO A 456 20.26 10.08 -15.67
C PRO A 456 21.22 11.27 -15.77
N SER A 457 21.40 11.80 -16.98
CA SER A 457 22.27 12.94 -17.23
C SER A 457 21.76 14.23 -16.58
N ILE A 458 20.45 14.31 -16.32
CA ILE A 458 19.75 15.37 -15.60
C ILE A 458 19.67 15.03 -14.10
N ILE A 459 19.29 13.79 -13.76
CA ILE A 459 19.13 13.36 -12.36
C ILE A 459 20.39 13.60 -11.53
N LYS A 460 21.57 13.38 -12.10
CA LYS A 460 22.86 13.58 -11.40
C LYS A 460 23.03 14.99 -10.81
N ASP A 461 22.34 15.98 -11.37
CA ASP A 461 22.43 17.40 -11.00
C ASP A 461 21.36 17.82 -9.98
N TYR A 462 20.45 16.91 -9.59
CA TYR A 462 19.47 17.17 -8.53
C TYR A 462 20.14 17.28 -7.15
N ASN A 463 19.38 17.73 -6.14
CA ASN A 463 19.80 17.55 -4.75
C ASN A 463 19.71 16.06 -4.37
N GLU A 464 20.36 15.64 -3.28
CA GLU A 464 20.44 14.21 -2.91
C GLU A 464 19.05 13.59 -2.64
N GLU A 465 18.13 14.34 -2.05
CA GLU A 465 16.75 13.88 -1.79
C GLU A 465 16.02 13.55 -3.10
N TYR A 466 16.03 14.46 -4.07
CA TYR A 466 15.39 14.25 -5.38
C TYR A 466 16.10 13.18 -6.20
N LYS A 467 17.44 13.03 -6.11
CA LYS A 467 18.16 11.92 -6.76
C LYS A 467 17.64 10.56 -6.30
N GLN A 468 17.61 10.37 -4.98
CA GLN A 468 17.22 9.11 -4.35
C GLN A 468 15.77 8.77 -4.70
N MET A 469 14.86 9.69 -4.44
CA MET A 469 13.43 9.47 -4.63
C MET A 469 13.06 9.25 -6.10
N THR A 470 13.64 10.04 -7.02
CA THR A 470 13.40 9.86 -8.46
C THR A 470 13.94 8.52 -8.94
N SER A 471 15.15 8.13 -8.53
CA SER A 471 15.76 6.86 -8.95
C SER A 471 14.99 5.66 -8.40
N LEU A 472 14.54 5.71 -7.15
CA LEU A 472 13.68 4.70 -6.56
C LEU A 472 12.35 4.59 -7.32
N TYR A 473 11.70 5.71 -7.61
CA TYR A 473 10.45 5.72 -8.38
C TYR A 473 10.62 5.09 -9.76
N ILE A 474 11.70 5.44 -10.47
CA ILE A 474 11.98 4.88 -11.80
C ILE A 474 12.14 3.37 -11.73
N LEU A 475 12.94 2.86 -10.79
CA LEU A 475 13.24 1.43 -10.69
C LEU A 475 12.04 0.60 -10.25
N PHE A 476 11.22 1.11 -9.33
CA PHE A 476 10.08 0.36 -8.76
C PHE A 476 8.74 0.61 -9.42
N TYR A 477 8.59 1.67 -10.21
CA TYR A 477 7.30 2.01 -10.81
C TYR A 477 7.44 2.23 -12.31
N GLU A 478 8.27 3.18 -12.74
CA GLU A 478 8.33 3.58 -14.15
C GLU A 478 8.77 2.41 -15.05
N ILE A 479 9.85 1.72 -14.67
CA ILE A 479 10.36 0.56 -15.42
C ILE A 479 9.33 -0.57 -15.43
N ILE A 480 8.65 -0.84 -14.32
CA ILE A 480 7.64 -1.90 -14.28
C ILE A 480 6.51 -1.60 -15.26
N GLN A 481 5.98 -0.38 -15.21
CA GLN A 481 4.87 0.03 -16.05
C GLN A 481 5.26 0.05 -17.53
N GLU A 482 6.41 0.63 -17.85
CA GLU A 482 6.87 0.75 -19.24
C GLU A 482 7.39 -0.58 -19.82
N CYS A 483 7.96 -1.48 -19.00
CA CYS A 483 8.57 -2.71 -19.47
C CYS A 483 7.69 -3.96 -19.32
N SER A 484 6.53 -3.87 -18.68
CA SER A 484 5.66 -5.03 -18.49
C SER A 484 5.18 -5.60 -19.83
N LEU A 485 5.49 -6.87 -20.09
CA LEU A 485 5.17 -7.54 -21.36
C LEU A 485 3.66 -7.59 -21.65
N ILE A 486 2.83 -7.62 -20.60
CA ILE A 486 1.37 -7.65 -20.73
C ILE A 486 0.82 -6.38 -21.39
N ASN A 487 1.46 -5.23 -21.16
CA ASN A 487 1.06 -3.94 -21.74
C ASN A 487 1.27 -3.91 -23.27
N PHE A 488 2.10 -4.80 -23.78
CA PHE A 488 2.41 -4.92 -25.20
C PHE A 488 1.60 -6.00 -25.93
N ALA A 489 0.81 -6.80 -25.22
CA ALA A 489 -0.04 -7.80 -25.85
C ALA A 489 -1.23 -7.17 -26.60
N ASP A 490 -1.73 -7.86 -27.63
CA ASP A 490 -2.91 -7.42 -28.38
C ASP A 490 -4.21 -7.68 -27.61
N ASP A 491 -4.24 -8.74 -26.81
CA ASP A 491 -5.38 -9.13 -25.99
C ASP A 491 -4.86 -9.46 -24.57
N PRO A 492 -4.91 -8.48 -23.65
CA PRO A 492 -4.49 -8.67 -22.27
C PRO A 492 -5.30 -9.73 -21.53
N GLU A 493 -6.55 -10.02 -21.95
CA GLU A 493 -7.41 -11.01 -21.30
C GLU A 493 -6.95 -12.45 -21.55
N LEU A 494 -6.20 -12.70 -22.64
CA LEU A 494 -5.53 -14.00 -22.89
C LEU A 494 -4.37 -14.28 -21.92
N ILE A 495 -4.01 -13.34 -21.05
CA ILE A 495 -2.79 -13.32 -20.23
C ILE A 495 -3.15 -13.22 -18.73
N ASN A 496 -4.41 -13.48 -18.37
CA ASN A 496 -4.88 -13.44 -16.99
C ASN A 496 -4.54 -14.68 -16.15
N ASP A 497 -3.89 -15.70 -16.73
CA ASP A 497 -3.47 -16.90 -16.02
C ASP A 497 -1.97 -16.78 -15.68
N GLU A 498 -1.66 -16.51 -14.40
CA GLU A 498 -0.29 -16.42 -13.87
C GLU A 498 0.54 -17.69 -14.15
N ASN A 499 -0.10 -18.80 -14.54
CA ASN A 499 0.58 -20.07 -14.85
C ASN A 499 0.86 -20.34 -16.33
N ASP A 500 0.40 -19.52 -17.29
CA ASP A 500 0.67 -19.77 -18.72
C ASP A 500 1.63 -18.75 -19.35
N ASN A 501 2.76 -18.51 -18.69
CA ASN A 501 3.92 -17.81 -19.27
C ASN A 501 4.31 -18.34 -20.67
N ARG A 502 3.90 -19.56 -21.04
CA ARG A 502 4.15 -20.16 -22.37
C ARG A 502 3.36 -19.46 -23.48
N ILE A 503 2.25 -18.78 -23.17
CA ILE A 503 1.48 -17.98 -24.14
C ILE A 503 2.35 -16.87 -24.73
N PHE A 504 3.15 -16.20 -23.89
CA PHE A 504 4.08 -15.15 -24.33
C PHE A 504 5.11 -15.66 -25.36
N TYR A 505 5.42 -16.96 -25.35
CA TYR A 505 6.37 -17.57 -26.27
C TYR A 505 5.72 -18.10 -27.56
N LYS A 506 4.40 -17.98 -27.73
CA LYS A 506 3.75 -18.24 -29.02
C LYS A 506 4.20 -17.20 -30.04
N ASN A 507 4.73 -17.65 -31.18
CA ASN A 507 5.33 -16.81 -32.22
C ASN A 507 4.55 -15.53 -32.56
N GLU A 508 3.24 -15.64 -32.81
CA GLU A 508 2.40 -14.49 -33.17
C GLU A 508 2.27 -13.48 -32.02
N VAL A 509 2.06 -13.96 -30.78
CA VAL A 509 1.96 -13.13 -29.57
C VAL A 509 3.29 -12.43 -29.31
N ARG A 510 4.41 -13.17 -29.38
CA ARG A 510 5.75 -12.64 -29.14
C ARG A 510 6.19 -11.64 -30.20
N GLU A 511 5.87 -11.88 -31.48
CA GLU A 511 6.18 -10.96 -32.58
C GLU A 511 5.50 -9.60 -32.33
N ASN A 512 4.24 -9.60 -31.89
CA ASN A 512 3.49 -8.38 -31.61
C ASN A 512 4.00 -7.65 -30.35
N ILE A 513 4.24 -8.39 -29.25
CA ILE A 513 4.83 -7.83 -28.03
C ILE A 513 6.17 -7.19 -28.35
N CYS A 514 7.09 -7.92 -28.99
CA CYS A 514 8.42 -7.43 -29.28
C CYS A 514 8.44 -6.25 -30.25
N LYS A 515 7.49 -6.19 -31.18
CA LYS A 515 7.33 -5.04 -32.06
C LYS A 515 6.95 -3.77 -31.28
N ARG A 516 6.05 -3.86 -30.31
CA ARG A 516 5.66 -2.70 -29.48
C ARG A 516 6.75 -2.35 -28.48
N TYR A 517 7.31 -3.35 -27.80
CA TYR A 517 8.45 -3.21 -26.89
C TYR A 517 9.63 -2.47 -27.54
N LYS A 518 10.02 -2.84 -28.77
CA LYS A 518 11.12 -2.18 -29.52
C LYS A 518 10.86 -0.71 -29.86
N ASN A 519 9.62 -0.24 -29.75
CA ASN A 519 9.23 1.15 -29.97
C ASN A 519 8.85 1.88 -28.66
N SER A 520 9.05 1.26 -27.51
CA SER A 520 8.71 1.82 -26.19
C SER A 520 9.91 2.49 -25.52
N ASN A 521 9.64 3.26 -24.46
CA ASN A 521 10.69 3.88 -23.64
C ASN A 521 11.41 2.87 -22.73
N CYS A 522 10.90 1.64 -22.62
CA CYS A 522 11.50 0.60 -21.79
C CYS A 522 12.98 0.36 -22.13
N ILE A 523 13.37 0.34 -23.41
CA ILE A 523 14.77 0.09 -23.81
C ILE A 523 15.69 1.17 -23.24
N GLU A 524 15.28 2.43 -23.30
CA GLU A 524 16.05 3.57 -22.81
C GLU A 524 16.19 3.52 -21.28
N LEU A 525 15.09 3.30 -20.57
CA LEU A 525 15.11 3.13 -19.11
C LEU A 525 15.99 1.95 -18.68
N SER A 526 15.86 0.82 -19.39
CA SER A 526 16.60 -0.41 -19.09
C SER A 526 18.10 -0.25 -19.29
N ASN A 527 18.53 0.45 -20.34
CA ASN A 527 19.95 0.72 -20.57
C ASN A 527 20.58 1.58 -19.47
N ASN A 528 19.75 2.31 -18.71
CA ASN A 528 20.18 3.20 -17.62
C ASN A 528 19.94 2.61 -16.22
N LEU A 529 19.52 1.34 -16.11
CA LEU A 529 19.24 0.68 -14.82
C LEU A 529 20.37 0.86 -13.80
N MET A 530 21.62 0.72 -14.25
CA MET A 530 22.82 0.84 -13.42
C MET A 530 23.13 2.30 -13.03
N GLU A 531 22.71 3.28 -13.83
CA GLU A 531 22.88 4.68 -13.45
C GLU A 531 21.90 5.06 -12.33
N TYR A 532 20.65 4.59 -12.39
CA TYR A 532 19.68 4.81 -11.32
C TYR A 532 20.10 4.15 -10.02
N SER A 533 20.69 2.95 -10.08
CA SER A 533 21.07 2.20 -8.88
C SER A 533 22.16 2.86 -8.04
N LYS A 534 22.99 3.74 -8.63
CA LYS A 534 24.03 4.49 -7.91
C LYS A 534 23.49 5.46 -6.87
N TYR A 535 22.22 5.87 -7.01
CA TYR A 535 21.60 6.85 -6.12
C TYR A 535 20.72 6.19 -5.06
N ILE A 536 20.69 4.86 -4.96
CA ILE A 536 19.86 4.17 -3.99
C ILE A 536 20.58 4.07 -2.64
N PRO A 537 19.89 4.34 -1.52
CA PRO A 537 20.45 4.11 -0.18
C PRO A 537 20.72 2.62 0.11
N ASP A 538 21.81 2.33 0.81
CA ASP A 538 22.34 0.98 1.03
C ASP A 538 21.31 0.00 1.66
N ASN A 539 20.38 0.51 2.48
CA ASN A 539 19.34 -0.28 3.16
C ASN A 539 18.24 -0.84 2.24
N TYR A 540 18.08 -0.29 1.02
CA TYR A 540 17.12 -0.81 0.04
C TYR A 540 17.76 -1.76 -0.97
N PHE A 541 19.08 -1.87 -0.98
CA PHE A 541 19.83 -2.48 -2.07
C PHE A 541 19.62 -4.00 -2.19
N SER A 542 19.47 -4.72 -1.06
CA SER A 542 19.30 -6.19 -1.08
C SER A 542 17.99 -6.64 -1.75
N ALA A 543 16.87 -6.00 -1.42
CA ALA A 543 15.55 -6.28 -2.03
C ALA A 543 15.51 -5.89 -3.52
N ILE A 544 16.32 -4.91 -3.92
CA ILE A 544 16.40 -4.41 -5.29
C ILE A 544 17.19 -5.37 -6.18
N ASN A 545 18.21 -6.03 -5.65
CA ASN A 545 19.14 -6.84 -6.45
C ASN A 545 18.49 -8.02 -7.19
N GLU A 546 17.74 -8.85 -6.47
CA GLU A 546 17.10 -10.04 -7.05
C GLU A 546 16.02 -9.63 -8.06
N TYR A 547 15.28 -8.58 -7.72
CA TYR A 547 14.25 -7.99 -8.55
C TYR A 547 14.82 -7.42 -9.86
N LEU A 548 15.88 -6.62 -9.78
CA LEU A 548 16.54 -6.03 -10.97
C LEU A 548 17.18 -7.11 -11.84
N SER A 549 17.81 -8.13 -11.24
CA SER A 549 18.41 -9.25 -11.97
C SER A 549 17.40 -9.97 -12.85
N THR A 550 16.26 -10.33 -12.26
CA THR A 550 15.18 -11.00 -12.96
C THR A 550 14.56 -10.10 -14.02
N THR A 551 14.23 -8.86 -13.66
CA THR A 551 13.59 -7.89 -14.56
C THR A 551 14.45 -7.62 -15.80
N ALA A 552 15.74 -7.34 -15.62
CA ALA A 552 16.63 -7.07 -16.75
C ALA A 552 16.84 -8.31 -17.64
N THR A 553 16.83 -9.52 -17.05
CA THR A 553 16.92 -10.76 -17.82
C THR A 553 15.76 -10.87 -18.81
N TYR A 554 14.54 -10.65 -18.33
CA TYR A 554 13.35 -10.64 -19.19
C TYR A 554 13.43 -9.53 -20.25
N ILE A 555 13.75 -8.30 -19.84
CA ILE A 555 13.85 -7.14 -20.72
C ILE A 555 14.85 -7.38 -21.86
N TYR A 556 16.09 -7.78 -21.55
CA TYR A 556 17.14 -7.90 -22.55
C TYR A 556 16.97 -9.13 -23.44
N MET A 557 16.44 -10.24 -22.94
CA MET A 557 16.45 -11.52 -23.65
C MET A 557 15.12 -11.91 -24.28
N PHE A 558 13.99 -11.40 -23.78
CA PHE A 558 12.68 -11.79 -24.28
C PHE A 558 12.47 -11.41 -25.75
N CYS A 559 13.04 -10.30 -26.23
CA CYS A 559 12.90 -9.86 -27.62
C CYS A 559 14.18 -9.95 -28.45
N ALA A 560 15.26 -10.49 -27.87
CA ALA A 560 16.53 -10.66 -28.56
C ALA A 560 16.41 -11.71 -29.67
N MET A 561 16.97 -11.42 -30.84
CA MET A 561 16.88 -12.27 -32.04
C MET A 561 18.24 -12.81 -32.46
N ARG A 562 18.26 -14.06 -32.94
CA ARG A 562 19.44 -14.66 -33.58
C ARG A 562 19.71 -14.01 -34.94
N ASN A 563 18.63 -13.78 -35.68
CA ASN A 563 18.66 -13.06 -36.94
C ASN A 563 17.54 -12.00 -36.96
N PRO A 564 17.90 -10.69 -36.87
CA PRO A 564 16.92 -9.60 -36.88
C PRO A 564 16.07 -9.53 -38.16
N SER A 565 16.53 -10.14 -39.26
CA SER A 565 15.81 -10.20 -40.54
C SER A 565 14.88 -11.41 -40.67
N SER A 566 14.98 -12.39 -39.77
CA SER A 566 14.13 -13.59 -39.74
C SER A 566 12.88 -13.35 -38.90
N LYS A 567 11.76 -13.98 -39.27
CA LYS A 567 10.59 -14.05 -38.38
C LYS A 567 10.77 -15.15 -37.33
N ASN A 568 10.43 -14.85 -36.09
CA ASN A 568 10.36 -15.80 -34.98
C ASN A 568 11.67 -16.52 -34.64
N ASP A 569 12.82 -15.90 -34.94
CA ASP A 569 14.15 -16.46 -34.69
C ASP A 569 14.77 -15.83 -33.42
N TYR A 570 14.15 -16.12 -32.28
CA TYR A 570 14.53 -15.56 -30.98
C TYR A 570 15.72 -16.30 -30.34
N CYS A 571 16.53 -15.57 -29.58
CA CYS A 571 17.66 -16.11 -28.83
C CYS A 571 17.23 -17.20 -27.84
N ILE A 572 16.13 -16.94 -27.12
CA ILE A 572 15.57 -17.80 -26.07
C ILE A 572 14.16 -18.23 -26.47
N PRO A 573 13.91 -19.51 -26.75
CA PRO A 573 12.65 -19.95 -27.36
C PRO A 573 11.51 -20.17 -26.36
N ASN A 574 11.79 -20.35 -25.06
CA ASN A 574 10.77 -20.69 -24.07
C ASN A 574 11.14 -20.23 -22.65
N ASN A 575 10.18 -20.33 -21.73
CA ASN A 575 10.32 -19.89 -20.34
C ASN A 575 11.37 -20.69 -19.55
N ASP A 576 11.50 -22.00 -19.79
CA ASP A 576 12.47 -22.84 -19.09
C ASP A 576 13.90 -22.38 -19.34
N LYS A 577 14.22 -22.04 -20.60
CA LYS A 577 15.51 -21.44 -20.97
C LYS A 577 15.67 -20.01 -20.46
N MET A 578 14.57 -19.26 -20.28
CA MET A 578 14.62 -17.91 -19.69
C MET A 578 15.02 -17.98 -18.21
N ASN A 579 14.41 -18.87 -17.45
CA ASN A 579 14.71 -19.05 -16.03
C ASN A 579 16.16 -19.53 -15.79
N ALA A 580 16.75 -20.25 -16.74
CA ALA A 580 18.14 -20.68 -16.64
C ALA A 580 19.16 -19.52 -16.75
N LEU A 581 18.78 -18.37 -17.30
CA LEU A 581 19.67 -17.21 -17.53
C LEU A 581 20.03 -16.43 -16.26
N THR A 582 19.32 -16.66 -15.16
CA THR A 582 19.62 -16.04 -13.86
C THR A 582 20.93 -16.55 -13.25
N SER A 583 21.53 -17.59 -13.83
CA SER A 583 22.81 -18.17 -13.40
C SER A 583 23.82 -18.24 -14.54
N LEU A 584 25.11 -18.08 -14.21
CA LEU A 584 26.22 -18.35 -15.14
C LEU A 584 26.23 -19.84 -15.47
N SER A 585 25.77 -20.21 -16.67
CA SER A 585 25.82 -21.60 -17.14
C SER A 585 26.48 -21.72 -18.51
N GLU A 586 27.26 -22.80 -18.68
CA GLU A 586 28.01 -23.13 -19.90
C GLU A 586 27.07 -23.33 -21.11
N ILE A 587 25.91 -23.96 -20.88
CA ILE A 587 24.91 -24.32 -21.90
C ILE A 587 24.32 -23.08 -22.60
N ILE A 588 24.23 -21.96 -21.89
CA ILE A 588 23.64 -20.72 -22.40
C ILE A 588 24.60 -19.98 -23.33
N ILE A 589 25.90 -20.11 -23.10
CA ILE A 589 26.91 -19.33 -23.81
C ILE A 589 27.07 -19.80 -25.25
N ASP A 590 27.15 -21.12 -25.49
CA ASP A 590 27.31 -21.67 -26.83
C ASP A 590 26.10 -21.41 -27.74
N ASP A 591 24.89 -21.37 -27.17
CA ASP A 591 23.63 -21.15 -27.89
C ASP A 591 23.43 -19.68 -28.32
N LEU A 592 24.00 -18.73 -27.57
CA LEU A 592 23.77 -17.28 -27.76
C LEU A 592 24.94 -16.58 -28.46
N CYS A 593 26.17 -16.96 -28.11
CA CYS A 593 27.37 -16.22 -28.51
C CYS A 593 27.58 -16.06 -30.03
N PRO A 594 27.17 -17.00 -30.91
CA PRO A 594 27.29 -16.84 -32.36
C PRO A 594 26.47 -15.66 -32.95
N TYR A 595 25.51 -15.12 -32.21
CA TYR A 595 24.57 -14.12 -32.70
C TYR A 595 24.77 -12.79 -31.97
N ASP A 596 24.95 -11.71 -32.72
CA ASP A 596 25.36 -10.41 -32.16
C ASP A 596 24.37 -9.85 -31.12
N GLU A 597 23.07 -9.78 -31.45
CA GLU A 597 22.02 -9.28 -30.54
C GLU A 597 21.88 -10.18 -29.30
N CYS A 598 21.93 -11.52 -29.46
CA CYS A 598 21.90 -12.45 -28.32
C CYS A 598 23.09 -12.25 -27.38
N ARG A 599 24.29 -12.10 -27.95
CA ARG A 599 25.54 -11.92 -27.21
C ARG A 599 25.56 -10.58 -26.46
N GLU A 600 25.10 -9.51 -27.10
CA GLU A 600 25.02 -8.18 -26.48
C GLU A 600 23.99 -8.14 -25.35
N SER A 601 22.79 -8.71 -25.55
CA SER A 601 21.78 -8.82 -24.51
C SER A 601 22.29 -9.59 -23.29
N TYR A 602 22.96 -10.73 -23.51
CA TYR A 602 23.54 -11.50 -22.41
C TYR A 602 24.69 -10.78 -21.71
N LEU A 603 25.51 -10.03 -22.46
CA LEU A 603 26.58 -9.20 -21.89
C LEU A 603 26.04 -8.15 -20.92
N ASN A 604 24.89 -7.52 -21.22
CA ASN A 604 24.27 -6.54 -20.34
C ASN A 604 23.79 -7.18 -19.02
N ILE A 605 23.21 -8.38 -19.08
CA ILE A 605 22.82 -9.15 -17.89
C ILE A 605 24.05 -9.45 -17.03
N LEU A 606 25.15 -9.93 -17.62
CA LEU A 606 26.36 -10.28 -16.88
C LEU A 606 26.99 -9.05 -16.19
N LYS A 607 27.05 -7.91 -16.87
CA LYS A 607 27.57 -6.66 -16.28
C LYS A 607 26.75 -6.24 -15.07
N MET A 608 25.42 -6.28 -15.20
CA MET A 608 24.53 -5.90 -14.11
C MET A 608 24.67 -6.83 -12.91
N ASN A 609 24.66 -8.15 -13.11
CA ASN A 609 24.86 -9.13 -12.04
C ASN A 609 26.23 -8.99 -11.36
N TYR A 610 27.27 -8.67 -12.12
CA TYR A 610 28.61 -8.41 -11.59
C TYR A 610 28.66 -7.18 -10.69
N ASP A 611 28.02 -6.08 -11.09
CA ASP A 611 27.99 -4.84 -10.32
C ASP A 611 27.13 -4.99 -9.03
N ILE A 612 25.99 -5.67 -9.13
CA ILE A 612 25.18 -6.09 -7.97
C ILE A 612 26.04 -6.88 -6.96
N MET A 613 26.78 -7.87 -7.46
CA MET A 613 27.61 -8.73 -6.63
C MET A 613 28.79 -7.99 -5.99
N LYS A 614 29.40 -7.03 -6.71
CA LYS A 614 30.44 -6.14 -6.16
C LYS A 614 29.93 -5.28 -5.01
N PHE A 615 28.73 -4.74 -5.14
CA PHE A 615 28.13 -3.94 -4.10
C PHE A 615 27.96 -4.77 -2.81
N ASN A 616 27.40 -5.97 -2.91
CA ASN A 616 27.17 -6.86 -1.77
C ASN A 616 28.46 -7.25 -1.00
N ILE A 617 29.63 -7.11 -1.62
CA ILE A 617 30.94 -7.37 -0.99
C ILE A 617 31.48 -6.15 -0.24
N LYS A 618 31.10 -4.94 -0.64
CA LYS A 618 31.61 -3.69 -0.07
C LYS A 618 31.30 -3.57 1.44
N ASP A 619 30.21 -4.18 1.90
CA ASP A 619 29.77 -4.19 3.30
C ASP A 619 30.27 -5.41 4.10
N ASN A 620 30.99 -6.34 3.46
CA ASN A 620 31.51 -7.54 4.11
C ASN A 620 33.03 -7.43 4.30
N ASN A 621 33.46 -7.20 5.55
CA ASN A 621 34.88 -7.07 5.91
C ASN A 621 35.71 -8.36 5.73
N ASN A 622 35.08 -9.49 5.40
CA ASN A 622 35.78 -10.75 5.12
C ASN A 622 34.99 -11.59 4.09
N PRO A 623 35.02 -11.23 2.80
CA PRO A 623 34.22 -11.90 1.79
C PRO A 623 34.68 -13.36 1.59
N ASP A 624 33.71 -14.27 1.48
CA ASP A 624 33.95 -15.69 1.22
C ASP A 624 34.81 -15.89 -0.06
N ASP A 625 35.78 -16.80 0.00
CA ASP A 625 36.63 -17.19 -1.15
C ASP A 625 35.77 -17.66 -2.34
N ARG A 626 34.59 -18.27 -2.08
CA ARG A 626 33.62 -18.64 -3.12
C ARG A 626 33.07 -17.42 -3.87
N ILE A 627 32.77 -16.35 -3.13
CA ILE A 627 32.25 -15.09 -3.69
C ILE A 627 33.33 -14.40 -4.53
N LEU A 628 34.57 -14.31 -4.03
CA LEU A 628 35.70 -13.74 -4.77
C LEU A 628 36.01 -14.52 -6.06
N ARG A 629 35.95 -15.85 -6.02
CA ARG A 629 36.11 -16.70 -7.22
C ARG A 629 35.01 -16.44 -8.24
N THR A 630 33.76 -16.33 -7.79
CA THR A 630 32.61 -16.07 -8.66
C THR A 630 32.73 -14.70 -9.33
N LEU A 631 33.17 -13.65 -8.62
CA LEU A 631 33.43 -12.34 -9.24
C LEU A 631 34.49 -12.41 -10.35
N ASN A 632 35.56 -13.17 -10.13
CA ASN A 632 36.61 -13.34 -11.14
C ASN A 632 36.07 -14.08 -12.39
N ILE A 633 35.16 -15.04 -12.19
CA ILE A 633 34.45 -15.71 -13.29
C ILE A 633 33.60 -14.70 -14.07
N TYR A 634 32.82 -13.85 -13.40
CA TYR A 634 32.05 -12.78 -14.05
C TYR A 634 32.95 -11.83 -14.85
N ASP A 635 34.01 -11.29 -14.24
CA ASP A 635 34.94 -10.34 -14.87
C ASP A 635 35.57 -10.93 -16.14
N LYS A 636 36.08 -12.16 -16.04
CA LYS A 636 36.65 -12.89 -17.18
C LYS A 636 35.59 -13.18 -18.25
N SER A 637 34.37 -13.53 -17.86
CA SER A 637 33.27 -13.84 -18.78
C SER A 637 32.84 -12.60 -19.56
N ILE A 638 32.64 -11.47 -18.87
CA ILE A 638 32.32 -10.17 -19.48
C ILE A 638 33.39 -9.78 -20.50
N LYS A 639 34.67 -9.93 -20.15
CA LYS A 639 35.78 -9.61 -21.06
C LYS A 639 35.76 -10.48 -22.32
N LEU A 640 35.69 -11.81 -22.16
CA LEU A 640 35.71 -12.74 -23.28
C LEU A 640 34.49 -12.58 -24.19
N LEU A 641 33.31 -12.35 -23.62
CA LEU A 641 32.07 -12.12 -24.37
C LEU A 641 32.13 -10.79 -25.15
N SER A 642 32.68 -9.73 -24.54
CA SER A 642 32.92 -8.42 -25.18
C SER A 642 33.92 -8.50 -26.33
N GLU A 643 34.92 -9.39 -26.23
CA GLU A 643 35.92 -9.66 -27.28
C GLU A 643 35.45 -10.69 -28.33
N ASN A 644 34.21 -11.19 -28.22
CA ASN A 644 33.65 -12.25 -29.05
C ASN A 644 34.50 -13.55 -29.08
N LYS A 645 35.08 -13.91 -27.93
CA LYS A 645 35.92 -15.11 -27.74
C LYS A 645 35.13 -16.26 -27.12
N CYS A 646 34.06 -16.68 -27.79
CA CYS A 646 33.16 -17.75 -27.31
C CYS A 646 33.90 -19.05 -27.00
N ASP A 647 34.84 -19.48 -27.86
CA ASP A 647 35.63 -20.71 -27.69
C ASP A 647 36.55 -20.72 -26.46
N GLU A 648 36.92 -19.55 -25.96
CA GLU A 648 37.70 -19.40 -24.72
C GLU A 648 36.78 -19.32 -23.50
N LEU A 649 35.60 -18.71 -23.67
CA LEU A 649 34.57 -18.59 -22.65
C LEU A 649 33.96 -19.95 -22.30
N ALA A 650 33.68 -20.79 -23.30
CA ALA A 650 33.18 -22.16 -23.12
C ALA A 650 34.15 -23.08 -22.36
N LYS A 651 35.41 -22.67 -22.17
CA LYS A 651 36.42 -23.43 -21.39
C LYS A 651 36.49 -22.98 -19.92
N ILE A 652 35.71 -21.99 -19.52
CA ILE A 652 35.62 -21.56 -18.13
C ILE A 652 34.75 -22.58 -17.39
N ASP A 653 35.30 -23.12 -16.31
CA ASP A 653 34.54 -23.99 -15.42
C ASP A 653 33.62 -23.12 -14.55
N PHE A 654 32.32 -23.23 -14.80
CA PHE A 654 31.28 -22.54 -14.04
C PHE A 654 30.80 -23.35 -12.83
N TYR A 655 31.20 -24.63 -12.71
CA TYR A 655 30.86 -25.46 -11.58
C TYR A 655 31.87 -25.21 -10.45
N LEU A 656 31.43 -24.45 -9.44
CA LEU A 656 32.17 -24.33 -8.19
C LEU A 656 31.99 -25.65 -7.42
N ASP A 657 32.85 -26.64 -7.71
CA ASP A 657 32.87 -27.98 -7.10
C ASP A 657 32.54 -27.94 -5.60
N GLU A 658 31.39 -28.52 -5.20
CA GLU A 658 30.98 -28.70 -3.80
C GLU A 658 31.83 -29.73 -3.03
N GLN A 659 32.89 -30.28 -3.63
CA GLN A 659 33.67 -31.40 -3.07
C GLN A 659 35.07 -31.06 -2.57
N LYS A 660 35.40 -29.79 -2.35
CA LYS A 660 36.57 -29.44 -1.53
C LYS A 660 36.21 -28.27 -0.64
N TYR A 661 35.65 -28.53 0.54
CA TYR A 661 36.21 -28.17 1.86
C TYR A 661 35.31 -28.69 2.98
#